data_AF-A0A6B9YMW7-F1
#
_entry.id   AF-A0A6B9YMW7-F1
#
_cell.length_a   1.000
_cell.length_b   1.000
_cell.length_c   1.000
_cell.angle_alpha   90.00
_cell.angle_beta   90.00
_cell.angle_gamma   90.00
#
_symmetry.space_group_name_H-M   'P 1'
#
loop_
_entity.id
_entity.type
_entity.pdbx_description
1 polymer ?
#
loop_
_entity_poly.entity_id
_entity_poly.type
_entity_poly.pdbx_seq_one_letter_code
_entity_poly.pdbx_strand_id
1 'polypeptide(L)'
;MLKARYSQLLIWAQNLTRGDVSRSQDIVQELCLYFTLKRPDLSNVENVDGYLYTCLRHICLSNLARASREADHLISIADFDSFDFAINSKRSGDPLERQNDLRRICNFSVWRKEKSKSASYFILHFFHGYSRQETADLARLPISAIYNKLKVARLEIKSHLEDSGKLRIANSMAPPPAPRSWTLLSAPDLFQELRDAILGARLRACLPELQLLAYYAAGQSEPIPCALLSHIVSCERCLDLIDQYFQRPGLADREPLDSMGFAGDVPPTPVLKDALENHVFELLKRRWKHVYEHRPNTLSIAHNGSIVASHDVVSSRSTLSARVVAPERDSFIEVFSEQDVRLALLSIEDVPPEGPSRLEQRIHLSDSRWLEVLVTFDGLGLHSQVTYYDEALIWDRTLDKLDTDSLNSAAIPHKIAEVSPSKMGGTAWDQIRRTLRALTPTPVLAWSLTLLLFVGMSGYVLLRDQRRPLDVTIVLDRSIKAEIVASQGTTEHQLLRVEEITANGGIKQRGTIEMWKDGDGGRFIRRFYDTKHHLVAAAWHNKSGTHSHVEDDQNRSNDQNELLAFGLWQQEISAVGFRKLGGQESFAATADGYELTTALPSNERSHFVSATLVLDKNFRPLQQTLEVRNGKRTLRLRWTQVSLERTASASVPDSRFDLTDAASGPSTELRSPFRRSTTNGDHTGARIAGLQIATLYQLYELSADVGQPIEVARTGDGRLRISGSVEDPALRRRIVTRLKKLENSELLDLQLNQSSDAATPHTNQAQRSNTLLYEIKEAKPVIEPSLRAYLSSKNISEEKLNPTMEQYSRHVLLSSQRALQDAYALHRLGSVFSISDMSSLDLASRRRWAEMVGKHSADLNSELNSLSEQLLPIDPAFHNSISPQASQIENGEQFFQTTDELLHRMQYLNQVLGILFTSNTASTNQVTPLDLLERGLSAMPLSQAAQLDRFASRLKASEKAQSKSSTPDENIGQAPEP
;
A
#
# COMPACT_ATOMS: atom_id res chain seq x y z
N MET A 1 -10.38 13.16 -35.84
CA MET A 1 -9.91 14.41 -35.21
C MET A 1 -8.60 14.20 -34.45
N LEU A 2 -8.58 13.43 -33.35
CA LEU A 2 -7.36 13.18 -32.55
C LEU A 2 -6.20 12.61 -33.38
N LYS A 3 -6.46 11.63 -34.26
CA LYS A 3 -5.44 11.06 -35.16
C LYS A 3 -4.74 12.13 -36.02
N ALA A 4 -5.47 13.13 -36.51
CA ALA A 4 -4.91 14.19 -37.35
C ALA A 4 -4.03 15.19 -36.57
N ARG A 5 -4.20 15.29 -35.23
CA ARG A 5 -3.47 16.22 -34.35
C ARG A 5 -2.45 15.52 -33.44
N TYR A 6 -2.32 14.20 -33.53
CA TYR A 6 -1.48 13.41 -32.64
C TYR A 6 -0.01 13.85 -32.65
N SER A 7 0.54 14.15 -33.84
CA SER A 7 1.91 14.67 -33.97
C SER A 7 2.10 16.02 -33.29
N GLN A 8 1.12 16.93 -33.41
CA GLN A 8 1.14 18.25 -32.79
C GLN A 8 1.01 18.16 -31.26
N LEU A 9 0.12 17.30 -30.77
CA LEU A 9 -0.03 17.00 -29.34
C LEU A 9 1.27 16.46 -28.74
N LEU A 10 2.00 15.59 -29.45
CA LEU A 10 3.30 15.10 -29.04
C LEU A 10 4.34 16.20 -28.91
N ILE A 11 4.39 17.15 -29.85
CA ILE A 11 5.33 18.28 -29.78
C ILE A 11 5.01 19.16 -28.55
N TRP A 12 3.74 19.45 -28.31
CA TRP A 12 3.33 20.21 -27.12
C TRP A 12 3.64 19.45 -25.82
N ALA A 13 3.41 18.15 -25.82
CA ALA A 13 3.71 17.28 -24.69
C ALA A 13 5.20 17.25 -24.36
N GLN A 14 6.06 17.12 -25.36
CA GLN A 14 7.53 17.16 -25.19
C GLN A 14 7.99 18.47 -24.54
N ASN A 15 7.39 19.60 -24.91
CA ASN A 15 7.69 20.89 -24.29
C ASN A 15 7.25 20.93 -22.83
N LEU A 16 6.07 20.41 -22.51
CA LEU A 16 5.55 20.33 -21.14
C LEU A 16 6.37 19.37 -20.24
N THR A 17 6.84 18.26 -20.80
CA THR A 17 7.61 17.22 -20.08
C THR A 17 9.13 17.45 -20.11
N ARG A 18 9.60 18.64 -20.55
CA ARG A 18 11.02 19.00 -20.64
C ARG A 18 11.87 18.03 -21.48
N GLY A 19 11.29 17.49 -22.54
CA GLY A 19 11.97 16.60 -23.49
C GLY A 19 11.93 15.11 -23.15
N ASP A 20 11.27 14.70 -22.06
CA ASP A 20 11.06 13.28 -21.75
C ASP A 20 10.04 12.67 -22.74
N VAL A 21 10.56 11.87 -23.68
CA VAL A 21 9.77 11.23 -24.74
C VAL A 21 8.74 10.25 -24.18
N SER A 22 9.11 9.46 -23.17
CA SER A 22 8.20 8.48 -22.57
C SER A 22 7.02 9.19 -21.90
N ARG A 23 7.30 10.19 -21.06
CA ARG A 23 6.25 10.97 -20.39
C ARG A 23 5.39 11.73 -21.39
N SER A 24 5.99 12.21 -22.48
CA SER A 24 5.24 12.93 -23.53
C SER A 24 4.21 12.03 -24.21
N GLN A 25 4.58 10.78 -24.49
CA GLN A 25 3.66 9.78 -25.05
C GLN A 25 2.56 9.43 -24.06
N ASP A 26 2.90 9.24 -22.78
CA ASP A 26 1.93 8.90 -21.72
C ASP A 26 0.84 9.97 -21.59
N ILE A 27 1.19 11.26 -21.51
CA ILE A 27 0.19 12.34 -21.35
C ILE A 27 -0.70 12.51 -22.59
N VAL A 28 -0.17 12.27 -23.79
CA VAL A 28 -0.97 12.32 -25.03
C VAL A 28 -1.91 11.13 -25.11
N GLN A 29 -1.46 9.94 -24.71
CA GLN A 29 -2.31 8.76 -24.66
C GLN A 29 -3.45 8.94 -23.64
N GLU A 30 -3.15 9.52 -22.48
CA GLU A 30 -4.13 9.81 -21.44
C GLU A 30 -5.16 10.87 -21.88
N LEU A 31 -4.73 11.86 -22.65
CA LEU A 31 -5.63 12.81 -23.30
C LEU A 31 -6.56 12.11 -24.30
N CYS A 32 -6.01 11.25 -25.17
CA CYS A 32 -6.80 10.48 -26.13
C CYS A 32 -7.81 9.57 -25.42
N LEU A 33 -7.43 8.94 -24.31
CA LEU A 33 -8.30 8.13 -23.46
C LEU A 33 -9.47 8.96 -22.90
N TYR A 34 -9.17 10.13 -22.34
CA TYR A 34 -10.20 11.03 -21.81
C TYR A 34 -11.20 11.48 -22.89
N PHE A 35 -10.73 11.88 -24.06
CA PHE A 35 -11.62 12.33 -25.15
C PHE A 35 -12.47 11.19 -25.74
N THR A 36 -11.96 9.96 -25.75
CA THR A 36 -12.70 8.79 -26.24
C THR A 36 -13.75 8.29 -25.25
N LEU A 37 -13.50 8.45 -23.94
CA LEU A 37 -14.47 8.17 -22.87
C LEU A 37 -15.55 9.25 -22.77
N LYS A 38 -15.16 10.52 -22.65
CA LYS A 38 -16.09 11.64 -22.45
C LYS A 38 -16.88 11.98 -23.72
N ARG A 39 -16.25 11.91 -24.89
CA ARG A 39 -16.78 12.41 -26.17
C ARG A 39 -17.34 13.84 -26.02
N PRO A 40 -16.50 14.82 -25.61
CA PRO A 40 -16.96 16.19 -25.42
C PRO A 40 -17.55 16.76 -26.71
N ASP A 41 -18.61 17.55 -26.60
CA ASP A 41 -19.11 18.34 -27.71
C ASP A 41 -18.13 19.49 -28.00
N LEU A 42 -17.57 19.49 -29.20
CA LEU A 42 -16.59 20.49 -29.65
C LEU A 42 -17.21 21.53 -30.58
N SER A 43 -18.52 21.43 -30.88
CA SER A 43 -19.19 22.35 -31.82
C SER A 43 -19.19 23.80 -31.35
N ASN A 44 -19.15 24.04 -30.04
CA ASN A 44 -19.17 25.37 -29.44
C ASN A 44 -17.78 25.90 -29.04
N VAL A 45 -16.70 25.18 -29.37
CA VAL A 45 -15.34 25.56 -29.00
C VAL A 45 -14.72 26.40 -30.11
N GLU A 46 -14.51 27.70 -29.87
CA GLU A 46 -13.94 28.63 -30.86
C GLU A 46 -12.50 28.25 -31.26
N ASN A 47 -11.67 27.87 -30.29
CA ASN A 47 -10.28 27.47 -30.51
C ASN A 47 -10.02 26.05 -29.99
N VAL A 48 -10.29 25.08 -30.85
CA VAL A 48 -10.10 23.65 -30.55
C VAL A 48 -8.65 23.32 -30.18
N ASP A 49 -7.67 23.95 -30.83
CA ASP A 49 -6.25 23.70 -30.57
C ASP A 49 -5.83 24.25 -29.19
N GLY A 50 -6.33 25.43 -28.82
CA GLY A 50 -6.15 26.00 -27.48
C GLY A 50 -6.77 25.13 -26.38
N TYR A 51 -8.01 24.67 -26.60
CA TYR A 51 -8.69 23.76 -25.67
C TYR A 51 -7.92 22.44 -25.48
N LEU A 52 -7.45 21.82 -26.57
CA LEU A 52 -6.63 20.60 -26.51
C LEU A 52 -5.33 20.82 -25.73
N TYR A 53 -4.65 21.95 -25.96
CA TYR A 53 -3.43 22.29 -25.23
C TYR A 53 -3.69 22.47 -23.73
N THR A 54 -4.78 23.14 -23.35
CA THR A 54 -5.20 23.31 -21.96
C THR A 54 -5.47 21.96 -21.29
N CYS A 55 -6.25 21.07 -21.92
CA CYS A 55 -6.47 19.73 -21.39
C CYS A 55 -5.16 18.93 -21.23
N LEU A 56 -4.25 19.01 -22.21
CA LEU A 56 -2.95 18.34 -22.14
C LEU A 56 -2.10 18.87 -20.98
N ARG A 57 -2.11 20.19 -20.75
CA ARG A 57 -1.46 20.83 -19.60
C ARG A 57 -2.06 20.37 -18.28
N HIS A 58 -3.39 20.29 -18.18
CA HIS A 58 -4.08 19.81 -16.97
C HIS A 58 -3.68 18.36 -16.64
N ILE A 59 -3.64 17.47 -17.64
CA ILE A 59 -3.17 16.09 -17.47
C ILE A 59 -1.71 16.06 -17.00
N CYS A 60 -0.84 16.89 -17.59
CA CYS A 60 0.56 16.98 -17.17
C CYS A 60 0.68 17.43 -15.70
N LEU A 61 -0.10 18.44 -15.28
CA LEU A 61 -0.12 18.92 -13.89
C LEU A 61 -0.66 17.84 -12.94
N SER A 62 -1.73 17.17 -13.33
CA SER A 62 -2.30 16.06 -12.57
C SER A 62 -1.30 14.92 -12.38
N ASN A 63 -0.51 14.60 -13.40
CA ASN A 63 0.52 13.56 -13.32
C ASN A 63 1.70 13.95 -12.43
N LEU A 64 2.01 15.24 -12.29
CA LEU A 64 3.00 15.71 -11.31
C LEU A 64 2.49 15.55 -9.87
N ALA A 65 1.19 15.75 -9.65
CA ALA A 65 0.53 15.52 -8.36
C ALA A 65 0.20 14.05 -8.08
N ARG A 66 0.51 13.12 -9.00
CA ARG A 66 0.20 11.69 -8.86
C ARG A 66 0.94 11.03 -7.70
N ALA A 67 2.21 11.36 -7.50
CA ALA A 67 3.00 10.77 -6.42
C ALA A 67 2.43 11.07 -5.03
N SER A 68 1.81 12.25 -4.84
CA SER A 68 1.10 12.56 -3.58
C SER A 68 -0.20 11.76 -3.45
N ARG A 69 -0.95 11.53 -4.54
CA ARG A 69 -2.18 10.72 -4.52
C ARG A 69 -1.90 9.23 -4.25
N GLU A 70 -0.87 8.68 -4.89
CA GLU A 70 -0.45 7.28 -4.69
C GLU A 70 0.08 7.03 -3.27
N ALA A 71 0.63 8.05 -2.60
CA ALA A 71 1.05 7.94 -1.21
C ALA A 71 -0.13 7.85 -0.23
N ASP A 72 -1.30 8.40 -0.59
CA ASP A 72 -2.50 8.42 0.27
C ASP A 72 -3.31 7.11 0.18
N HIS A 73 -3.12 6.28 -0.86
CA HIS A 73 -3.88 5.05 -1.09
C HIS A 73 -3.02 3.77 -1.01
N LEU A 74 -3.16 3.01 0.08
CA LEU A 74 -2.58 1.67 0.22
C LEU A 74 -3.57 0.59 -0.25
N ILE A 75 -3.43 0.15 -1.51
CA ILE A 75 -4.26 -0.92 -2.08
C ILE A 75 -3.53 -2.27 -1.99
N SER A 76 -4.26 -3.32 -1.59
CA SER A 76 -3.74 -4.69 -1.65
C SER A 76 -3.64 -5.17 -3.10
N ILE A 77 -2.63 -5.99 -3.43
CA ILE A 77 -2.46 -6.54 -4.80
C ILE A 77 -3.72 -7.28 -5.28
N ALA A 78 -4.48 -7.88 -4.35
CA ALA A 78 -5.72 -8.60 -4.64
C ALA A 78 -6.91 -7.70 -5.02
N ASP A 79 -6.86 -6.40 -4.71
CA ASP A 79 -7.97 -5.47 -4.99
C ASP A 79 -7.93 -4.88 -6.39
N PHE A 80 -6.78 -4.96 -7.08
CA PHE A 80 -6.69 -4.53 -8.46
C PHE A 80 -7.66 -5.31 -9.35
N ASP A 81 -8.16 -4.65 -10.39
CA ASP A 81 -9.11 -5.25 -11.32
C ASP A 81 -8.47 -6.27 -12.27
N SER A 82 -7.18 -6.07 -12.61
CA SER A 82 -6.45 -6.95 -13.51
C SER A 82 -5.00 -7.14 -13.08
N PHE A 83 -4.38 -8.19 -13.61
CA PHE A 83 -2.94 -8.41 -13.52
C PHE A 83 -2.12 -7.19 -13.98
N ASP A 84 -2.56 -6.51 -15.05
CA ASP A 84 -1.88 -5.34 -15.62
C ASP A 84 -1.79 -4.18 -14.62
N PHE A 85 -2.91 -3.83 -13.97
CA PHE A 85 -2.89 -2.82 -12.91
C PHE A 85 -2.03 -3.23 -11.72
N ALA A 86 -2.12 -4.50 -11.33
CA ALA A 86 -1.37 -5.01 -10.19
C ALA A 86 0.15 -4.92 -10.41
N ILE A 87 0.66 -5.33 -11.58
CA ILE A 87 2.10 -5.33 -11.88
C ILE A 87 2.65 -3.92 -12.11
N ASN A 88 1.87 -3.06 -12.80
CA ASN A 88 2.28 -1.70 -13.18
C ASN A 88 2.05 -0.65 -12.08
N SER A 89 1.38 -1.00 -10.98
CA SER A 89 1.21 -0.10 -9.84
C SER A 89 2.58 0.37 -9.29
N LYS A 90 2.79 1.69 -9.18
CA LYS A 90 4.05 2.31 -8.68
C LYS A 90 4.17 2.30 -7.15
N ARG A 91 3.57 1.31 -6.49
CA ARG A 91 3.58 1.15 -5.04
C ARG A 91 4.99 1.09 -4.48
N SER A 92 5.23 1.76 -3.34
CA SER A 92 6.42 1.58 -2.51
C SER A 92 6.51 0.14 -2.01
N GLY A 93 7.38 -0.67 -2.62
CA GLY A 93 7.59 -2.08 -2.26
C GLY A 93 8.52 -2.78 -3.25
N ASP A 94 9.15 -3.87 -2.81
CA ASP A 94 10.07 -4.68 -3.62
C ASP A 94 9.33 -5.31 -4.82
N PRO A 95 9.73 -5.04 -6.08
CA PRO A 95 9.09 -5.60 -7.27
C PRO A 95 9.09 -7.13 -7.26
N LEU A 96 10.11 -7.78 -6.69
CA LEU A 96 10.16 -9.24 -6.58
C LEU A 96 9.09 -9.78 -5.60
N GLU A 97 8.86 -9.08 -4.50
CA GLU A 97 7.83 -9.42 -3.51
C GLU A 97 6.43 -9.33 -4.14
N ARG A 98 6.20 -8.31 -4.97
CA ARG A 98 4.96 -8.18 -5.77
C ARG A 98 4.74 -9.34 -6.74
N GLN A 99 5.77 -9.75 -7.47
CA GLN A 99 5.66 -10.93 -8.36
C GLN A 99 5.38 -12.21 -7.57
N ASN A 100 6.01 -12.36 -6.40
CA ASN A 100 5.77 -13.50 -5.53
C ASN A 100 4.37 -13.50 -4.91
N ASP A 101 3.81 -12.34 -4.59
CA ASP A 101 2.41 -12.23 -4.18
C ASP A 101 1.46 -12.60 -5.33
N LEU A 102 1.73 -12.18 -6.56
CA LEU A 102 0.96 -12.61 -7.74
C LEU A 102 1.01 -14.14 -7.96
N ARG A 103 2.18 -14.76 -7.75
CA ARG A 103 2.33 -16.23 -7.74
C ARG A 103 1.51 -16.87 -6.62
N ARG A 104 1.50 -16.29 -5.41
CA ARG A 104 0.67 -16.78 -4.29
C ARG A 104 -0.82 -16.69 -4.61
N ILE A 105 -1.27 -15.56 -5.16
CA ILE A 105 -2.66 -15.34 -5.58
C ILE A 105 -3.06 -16.37 -6.65
N CYS A 106 -2.22 -16.59 -7.67
CA CYS A 106 -2.46 -17.55 -8.74
C CYS A 106 -2.59 -18.97 -8.18
N ASN A 107 -1.60 -19.44 -7.42
CA ASN A 107 -1.60 -20.79 -6.85
C ASN A 107 -2.78 -21.02 -5.91
N PHE A 108 -3.10 -20.05 -5.06
CA PHE A 108 -4.27 -20.14 -4.19
C PHE A 108 -5.56 -20.25 -4.99
N SER A 109 -5.74 -19.41 -6.02
CA SER A 109 -6.92 -19.41 -6.88
C SER A 109 -7.06 -20.74 -7.64
N VAL A 110 -5.94 -21.27 -8.17
CA VAL A 110 -5.87 -22.55 -8.87
C VAL A 110 -6.17 -23.74 -7.94
N TRP A 111 -5.75 -23.68 -6.68
CA TRP A 111 -6.10 -24.68 -5.68
C TRP A 111 -7.58 -24.58 -5.28
N ARG A 112 -8.12 -23.36 -5.21
CA ARG A 112 -9.47 -23.07 -4.69
C ARG A 112 -10.59 -23.29 -5.72
N LYS A 113 -10.33 -23.11 -7.02
CA LYS A 113 -11.33 -23.16 -8.12
C LYS A 113 -12.21 -24.42 -8.16
N GLU A 114 -11.73 -25.57 -7.71
CA GLU A 114 -12.53 -26.79 -7.71
C GLU A 114 -13.65 -26.76 -6.67
N LYS A 115 -13.39 -26.10 -5.54
CA LYS A 115 -14.27 -26.07 -4.37
C LYS A 115 -15.06 -24.77 -4.26
N SER A 116 -14.73 -23.76 -5.07
CA SER A 116 -15.46 -22.50 -5.09
C SER A 116 -15.50 -21.90 -6.49
N LYS A 117 -16.73 -21.65 -6.97
CA LYS A 117 -16.99 -20.88 -8.19
C LYS A 117 -16.37 -19.48 -8.13
N SER A 118 -16.26 -18.88 -6.93
CA SER A 118 -15.69 -17.54 -6.75
C SER A 118 -14.23 -17.45 -7.21
N ALA A 119 -13.44 -18.50 -6.98
CA ALA A 119 -12.05 -18.56 -7.44
C ALA A 119 -11.97 -18.71 -8.97
N SER A 120 -12.88 -19.45 -9.59
CA SER A 120 -12.99 -19.51 -11.06
C SER A 120 -13.34 -18.15 -11.66
N TYR A 121 -14.29 -17.41 -11.07
CA TYR A 121 -14.63 -16.06 -11.52
C TYR A 121 -13.44 -15.10 -11.36
N PHE A 122 -12.71 -15.21 -10.26
CA PHE A 122 -11.49 -14.41 -10.04
C PHE A 122 -10.43 -14.71 -11.11
N ILE A 123 -10.20 -15.99 -11.46
CA ILE A 123 -9.25 -16.36 -12.52
C ILE A 123 -9.65 -15.75 -13.87
N LEU A 124 -10.92 -15.89 -14.26
CA LEU A 124 -11.44 -15.33 -15.51
C LEU A 124 -11.21 -13.82 -15.57
N HIS A 125 -11.57 -13.11 -14.50
CA HIS A 125 -11.50 -11.66 -14.48
C HIS A 125 -10.07 -11.12 -14.35
N PHE A 126 -9.33 -11.57 -13.34
CA PHE A 126 -8.04 -10.99 -12.95
C PHE A 126 -6.88 -11.46 -13.85
N PHE A 127 -6.81 -12.76 -14.17
CA PHE A 127 -5.71 -13.35 -14.94
C PHE A 127 -6.03 -13.45 -16.43
N HIS A 128 -7.26 -13.83 -16.80
CA HIS A 128 -7.61 -14.00 -18.21
C HIS A 128 -8.19 -12.75 -18.87
N GLY A 129 -8.46 -11.68 -18.09
CA GLY A 129 -8.93 -10.40 -18.62
C GLY A 129 -10.36 -10.43 -19.16
N TYR A 130 -11.20 -11.38 -18.71
CA TYR A 130 -12.62 -11.37 -19.02
C TYR A 130 -13.32 -10.23 -18.27
N SER A 131 -14.24 -9.55 -18.95
CA SER A 131 -15.12 -8.60 -18.28
C SER A 131 -16.08 -9.35 -17.36
N ARG A 132 -16.71 -8.61 -16.45
CA ARG A 132 -17.66 -9.21 -15.50
C ARG A 132 -18.93 -9.68 -16.20
N GLN A 133 -19.36 -8.97 -17.24
CA GLN A 133 -20.45 -9.42 -18.10
C GLN A 133 -20.06 -10.71 -18.83
N GLU A 134 -18.86 -10.79 -19.41
CA GLU A 134 -18.40 -12.00 -20.08
C GLU A 134 -18.32 -13.19 -19.11
N THR A 135 -17.86 -12.94 -17.89
CA THR A 135 -17.82 -13.92 -16.79
C THR A 135 -19.23 -14.36 -16.39
N ALA A 136 -20.20 -13.43 -16.36
CA ALA A 136 -21.60 -13.71 -16.06
C ALA A 136 -22.24 -14.61 -17.13
N ASP A 137 -21.98 -14.33 -18.40
CA ASP A 137 -22.46 -15.14 -19.52
C ASP A 137 -21.86 -16.55 -19.51
N LEU A 138 -20.54 -16.66 -19.23
CA LEU A 138 -19.85 -17.94 -19.10
C LEU A 138 -20.37 -18.73 -17.88
N ALA A 139 -20.64 -18.06 -16.77
CA ALA A 139 -21.19 -18.68 -15.56
C ALA A 139 -22.69 -19.00 -15.66
N ARG A 140 -23.39 -18.38 -16.62
CA ARG A 140 -24.85 -18.34 -16.75
C ARG A 140 -25.53 -17.80 -15.48
N LEU A 141 -25.00 -16.70 -14.97
CA LEU A 141 -25.50 -16.00 -13.78
C LEU A 141 -25.79 -14.53 -14.09
N PRO A 142 -26.67 -13.87 -13.32
CA PRO A 142 -26.79 -12.42 -13.40
C PRO A 142 -25.48 -11.74 -12.99
N ILE A 143 -25.18 -10.59 -13.59
CA ILE A 143 -23.94 -9.87 -13.34
C ILE A 143 -23.78 -9.50 -11.84
N SER A 144 -24.88 -9.22 -11.13
CA SER A 144 -24.93 -8.98 -9.68
C SER A 144 -24.32 -10.11 -8.85
N ALA A 145 -24.57 -11.38 -9.23
CA ALA A 145 -24.00 -12.54 -8.55
C ALA A 145 -22.48 -12.62 -8.72
N ILE A 146 -21.96 -12.26 -9.89
CA ILE A 146 -20.52 -12.23 -10.15
C ILE A 146 -19.82 -11.22 -9.24
N TYR A 147 -20.40 -10.04 -9.01
CA TYR A 147 -19.84 -9.03 -8.11
C TYR A 147 -19.66 -9.55 -6.69
N ASN A 148 -20.72 -10.12 -6.11
CA ASN A 148 -20.68 -10.65 -4.75
C ASN A 148 -19.64 -11.77 -4.62
N LYS A 149 -19.56 -12.67 -5.61
CA LYS A 149 -18.59 -13.77 -5.60
C LYS A 149 -17.15 -13.29 -5.80
N LEU A 150 -16.90 -12.29 -6.65
CA LEU A 150 -15.57 -11.67 -6.78
C LEU A 150 -15.14 -10.98 -5.49
N LYS A 151 -16.06 -10.28 -4.80
CA LYS A 151 -15.78 -9.68 -3.48
C LYS A 151 -15.38 -10.74 -2.46
N VAL A 152 -16.10 -11.87 -2.40
CA VAL A 152 -15.76 -13.01 -1.54
C VAL A 152 -14.39 -13.60 -1.90
N ALA A 153 -14.09 -13.79 -3.18
CA ALA A 153 -12.79 -14.31 -3.62
C ALA A 153 -11.64 -13.39 -3.18
N ARG A 154 -11.78 -12.07 -3.35
CA ARG A 154 -10.78 -11.09 -2.93
C ARG A 154 -10.55 -11.11 -1.42
N LEU A 155 -11.61 -11.23 -0.61
CA LEU A 155 -11.48 -11.36 0.84
C LEU A 155 -10.75 -12.65 1.26
N GLU A 156 -11.06 -13.79 0.63
CA GLU A 156 -10.33 -15.04 0.86
C GLU A 156 -8.83 -14.89 0.51
N ILE A 157 -8.53 -14.30 -0.65
CA ILE A 157 -7.15 -14.08 -1.11
C ILE A 157 -6.38 -13.16 -0.15
N LYS A 158 -6.97 -12.05 0.28
CA LYS A 158 -6.33 -11.14 1.25
C LYS A 158 -5.97 -11.85 2.54
N SER A 159 -6.93 -12.60 3.09
CA SER A 159 -6.69 -13.39 4.30
C SER A 159 -5.55 -14.40 4.11
N HIS A 160 -5.43 -15.00 2.92
CA HIS A 160 -4.31 -15.90 2.58
C HIS A 160 -2.96 -15.18 2.47
N LEU A 161 -2.95 -13.93 1.98
CA LEU A 161 -1.72 -13.14 1.85
C LEU A 161 -1.17 -12.69 3.20
N GLU A 162 -2.04 -12.24 4.11
CA GLU A 162 -1.69 -11.75 5.44
C GLU A 162 -1.22 -12.86 6.40
N ASP A 163 -1.91 -14.00 6.42
CA ASP A 163 -1.53 -15.15 7.23
C ASP A 163 -2.10 -16.45 6.63
N SER A 164 -1.23 -17.26 6.03
CA SER A 164 -1.62 -18.52 5.39
C SER A 164 -2.26 -19.51 6.36
N GLY A 165 -2.06 -19.34 7.68
CA GLY A 165 -2.62 -20.19 8.74
C GLY A 165 -3.98 -19.74 9.29
N LYS A 166 -4.45 -18.51 9.01
CA LYS A 166 -5.75 -18.01 9.52
C LYS A 166 -6.96 -18.60 8.79
N LEU A 167 -6.78 -19.00 7.53
CA LEU A 167 -7.86 -19.62 6.74
C LEU A 167 -8.09 -21.07 7.16
N ARG A 168 -8.97 -21.26 8.15
CA ARG A 168 -9.53 -22.58 8.48
C ARG A 168 -10.68 -22.89 7.52
N ILE A 169 -10.36 -23.36 6.32
CA ILE A 169 -11.36 -23.93 5.42
C ILE A 169 -11.77 -25.30 5.99
N ALA A 170 -13.02 -25.40 6.46
CA ALA A 170 -13.57 -26.62 7.01
C ALA A 170 -13.39 -27.78 6.01
N ASN A 171 -12.77 -28.88 6.45
CA ASN A 171 -12.57 -30.13 5.70
C ASN A 171 -11.62 -30.10 4.48
N SER A 172 -10.54 -29.30 4.48
CA SER A 172 -9.51 -29.42 3.42
C SER A 172 -8.06 -29.28 3.89
N MET A 173 -7.17 -30.04 3.24
CA MET A 173 -5.70 -29.86 3.30
C MET A 173 -5.33 -28.38 3.12
N ALA A 174 -4.27 -27.93 3.81
CA ALA A 174 -3.74 -26.59 3.66
C ALA A 174 -3.41 -26.28 2.19
N PRO A 175 -3.56 -25.01 1.74
CA PRO A 175 -3.14 -24.62 0.40
C PRO A 175 -1.64 -24.93 0.21
N PRO A 176 -1.23 -25.42 -0.96
CA PRO A 176 0.17 -25.73 -1.23
C PRO A 176 1.01 -24.45 -1.08
N PRO A 177 2.23 -24.54 -0.50
CA PRO A 177 3.12 -23.39 -0.47
C PRO A 177 3.45 -23.00 -1.90
N ALA A 178 3.14 -21.75 -2.26
CA ALA A 178 3.44 -21.25 -3.59
C ALA A 178 4.97 -21.25 -3.82
N PRO A 179 5.46 -21.69 -4.99
CA PRO A 179 6.85 -21.51 -5.37
C PRO A 179 7.19 -20.02 -5.30
N ARG A 180 8.21 -19.69 -4.52
CA ARG A 180 8.80 -18.35 -4.49
C ARG A 180 9.87 -18.34 -5.57
N SER A 181 9.75 -17.40 -6.51
CA SER A 181 10.84 -17.12 -7.42
C SER A 181 11.79 -16.14 -6.78
N TRP A 182 13.07 -16.34 -7.06
CA TRP A 182 14.17 -15.46 -6.67
C TRP A 182 14.63 -14.59 -7.84
N THR A 183 14.03 -14.79 -9.01
CA THR A 183 14.36 -14.08 -10.25
C THR A 183 13.21 -13.15 -10.60
N LEU A 184 13.54 -11.87 -10.77
CA LEU A 184 12.60 -10.90 -11.31
C LEU A 184 12.39 -11.19 -12.81
N LEU A 185 11.15 -11.48 -13.19
CA LEU A 185 10.79 -11.65 -14.60
C LEU A 185 10.33 -10.33 -15.20
N SER A 186 10.36 -10.23 -16.53
CA SER A 186 9.60 -9.16 -17.19
C SER A 186 8.10 -9.39 -16.94
N ALA A 187 7.31 -8.32 -16.98
CA ALA A 187 5.87 -8.42 -16.82
C ALA A 187 5.22 -9.44 -17.79
N PRO A 188 5.55 -9.47 -19.11
CA PRO A 188 4.97 -10.46 -20.02
C PRO A 188 5.43 -11.89 -19.72
N ASP A 189 6.69 -12.11 -19.34
CA ASP A 189 7.18 -13.46 -18.99
C ASP A 189 6.48 -13.98 -17.73
N LEU A 190 6.29 -13.13 -16.71
CA LEU A 190 5.53 -13.48 -15.52
C LEU A 190 4.07 -13.79 -15.88
N PHE A 191 3.47 -13.01 -16.76
CA PHE A 191 2.11 -13.26 -17.20
C PHE A 191 1.97 -14.64 -17.85
N GLN A 192 2.89 -14.99 -18.75
CA GLN A 192 2.92 -16.32 -19.37
C GLN A 192 3.15 -17.43 -18.34
N GLU A 193 4.07 -17.26 -17.39
CA GLU A 193 4.29 -18.22 -16.29
C GLU A 193 2.98 -18.50 -15.52
N LEU A 194 2.25 -17.45 -15.15
CA LEU A 194 1.01 -17.57 -14.38
C LEU A 194 -0.14 -18.15 -15.22
N ARG A 195 -0.22 -17.79 -16.50
CA ARG A 195 -1.21 -18.35 -17.44
C ARG A 195 -0.95 -19.84 -17.67
N ASP A 196 0.30 -20.24 -17.86
CA ASP A 196 0.72 -21.64 -17.99
C ASP A 196 0.40 -22.44 -16.73
N ALA A 197 0.61 -21.86 -15.54
CA ALA A 197 0.22 -22.49 -14.28
C ALA A 197 -1.30 -22.73 -14.18
N ILE A 198 -2.11 -21.77 -14.64
CA ILE A 198 -3.58 -21.90 -14.67
C ILE A 198 -4.03 -22.96 -15.67
N LEU A 199 -3.48 -22.96 -16.89
CA LEU A 199 -3.83 -23.90 -17.96
C LEU A 199 -3.31 -25.32 -17.67
N GLY A 200 -2.13 -25.43 -17.04
CA GLY A 200 -1.54 -26.69 -16.59
C GLY A 200 -2.32 -27.37 -15.47
N ALA A 201 -3.10 -26.62 -14.70
CA ALA A 201 -3.93 -27.15 -13.61
C ALA A 201 -5.27 -27.77 -14.07
N ARG A 202 -5.31 -28.35 -15.28
CA ARG A 202 -6.48 -29.02 -15.86
C ARG A 202 -6.62 -30.44 -15.31
N LEU A 203 -7.69 -30.69 -14.55
CA LEU A 203 -7.90 -31.98 -13.88
C LEU A 203 -8.82 -32.96 -14.64
N ARG A 204 -9.56 -32.47 -15.64
CA ARG A 204 -10.56 -33.26 -16.39
C ARG A 204 -10.28 -33.25 -17.90
N ALA A 205 -10.80 -34.25 -18.60
CA ALA A 205 -10.85 -34.26 -20.05
C ALA A 205 -11.92 -33.28 -20.56
N CYS A 206 -11.68 -32.67 -21.72
CA CYS A 206 -12.64 -31.75 -22.34
C CYS A 206 -13.91 -32.49 -22.74
N LEU A 207 -15.06 -31.84 -22.53
CA LEU A 207 -16.31 -32.30 -23.09
C LEU A 207 -16.28 -32.19 -24.64
N PRO A 208 -17.02 -33.04 -25.35
CA PRO A 208 -17.31 -32.82 -26.77
C PRO A 208 -17.96 -31.45 -26.99
N GLU A 209 -17.63 -30.80 -28.11
CA GLU A 209 -18.08 -29.44 -28.45
C GLU A 209 -19.61 -29.28 -28.34
N LEU A 210 -20.37 -30.22 -28.91
CA LEU A 210 -21.82 -30.21 -28.84
C LEU A 210 -22.36 -30.27 -27.40
N GLN A 211 -21.71 -31.04 -26.52
CA GLN A 211 -22.13 -31.15 -25.12
C GLN A 211 -21.77 -29.89 -24.32
N LEU A 212 -20.64 -29.26 -24.63
CA LEU A 212 -20.22 -28.00 -24.00
C LEU A 212 -21.17 -26.86 -24.40
N LEU A 213 -21.44 -26.70 -25.69
CA LEU A 213 -22.30 -25.64 -26.23
C LEU A 213 -23.77 -25.85 -25.88
N ALA A 214 -24.21 -27.10 -25.63
CA ALA A 214 -25.56 -27.38 -25.15
C ALA A 214 -25.88 -26.67 -23.83
N TYR A 215 -24.88 -26.40 -22.98
CA TYR A 215 -25.08 -25.59 -21.77
C TYR A 215 -25.40 -24.12 -22.08
N TYR A 216 -25.01 -23.58 -23.24
CA TYR A 216 -25.22 -22.17 -23.57
C TYR A 216 -26.38 -21.94 -24.54
N ALA A 217 -27.00 -23.01 -25.03
CA ALA A 217 -28.17 -22.94 -25.89
C ALA A 217 -29.38 -22.28 -25.19
N ALA A 218 -30.16 -21.51 -25.94
CA ALA A 218 -31.30 -20.77 -25.43
C ALA A 218 -32.34 -21.67 -24.73
N GLY A 219 -32.79 -21.28 -23.53
CA GLY A 219 -33.87 -21.94 -22.79
C GLY A 219 -33.46 -22.70 -21.53
N GLN A 220 -32.16 -22.85 -21.23
CA GLN A 220 -31.70 -23.36 -19.94
C GLN A 220 -31.44 -22.19 -18.98
N SER A 221 -31.84 -22.30 -17.71
CA SER A 221 -31.60 -21.30 -16.65
C SER A 221 -30.62 -21.77 -15.56
N GLU A 222 -30.20 -23.04 -15.59
CA GLU A 222 -29.33 -23.59 -14.54
C GLU A 222 -27.89 -23.05 -14.62
N PRO A 223 -27.27 -22.64 -13.49
CA PRO A 223 -25.88 -22.22 -13.45
C PRO A 223 -24.91 -23.34 -13.84
N ILE A 224 -23.75 -22.98 -14.38
CA ILE A 224 -22.69 -23.96 -14.69
C ILE A 224 -22.21 -24.65 -13.39
N PRO A 225 -22.12 -26.01 -13.36
CA PRO A 225 -21.58 -26.73 -12.21
C PRO A 225 -20.15 -26.32 -11.87
N CYS A 226 -19.82 -26.21 -10.58
CA CYS A 226 -18.51 -25.72 -10.10
C CYS A 226 -17.34 -26.48 -10.73
N ALA A 227 -17.45 -27.80 -10.84
CA ALA A 227 -16.39 -28.62 -11.38
C ALA A 227 -16.22 -28.52 -12.90
N LEU A 228 -17.29 -28.19 -13.64
CA LEU A 228 -17.22 -27.88 -15.06
C LEU A 228 -16.61 -26.49 -15.26
N LEU A 229 -17.05 -25.50 -14.49
CA LEU A 229 -16.49 -24.14 -14.52
C LEU A 229 -14.98 -24.16 -14.22
N SER A 230 -14.57 -24.89 -13.17
CA SER A 230 -13.15 -25.08 -12.81
C SER A 230 -12.32 -25.70 -13.95
N HIS A 231 -12.93 -26.55 -14.79
CA HIS A 231 -12.27 -27.08 -15.99
C HIS A 231 -12.18 -26.02 -17.08
N ILE A 232 -13.28 -25.31 -17.37
CA ILE A 232 -13.36 -24.28 -18.41
C ILE A 232 -12.28 -23.21 -18.19
N VAL A 233 -12.15 -22.66 -16.97
CA VAL A 233 -11.17 -21.61 -16.67
C VAL A 233 -9.70 -22.02 -16.82
N SER A 234 -9.44 -23.31 -16.93
CA SER A 234 -8.10 -23.89 -17.10
C SER A 234 -7.94 -24.63 -18.43
N CYS A 235 -8.87 -24.46 -19.36
CA CYS A 235 -8.81 -25.11 -20.66
C CYS A 235 -9.03 -24.08 -21.77
N GLU A 236 -7.92 -23.67 -22.40
CA GLU A 236 -7.89 -22.77 -23.55
C GLU A 236 -8.89 -23.19 -24.63
N ARG A 237 -8.84 -24.46 -25.08
CA ARG A 237 -9.82 -25.00 -26.03
C ARG A 237 -11.29 -24.78 -25.63
N CYS A 238 -11.65 -24.98 -24.36
CA CYS A 238 -13.04 -24.81 -23.94
C CYS A 238 -13.43 -23.34 -23.89
N LEU A 239 -12.52 -22.46 -23.44
CA LEU A 239 -12.73 -21.02 -23.46
C LEU A 239 -12.92 -20.52 -24.90
N ASP A 240 -12.03 -20.90 -25.82
CA ASP A 240 -12.09 -20.46 -27.21
C ASP A 240 -13.37 -20.93 -27.92
N LEU A 241 -13.84 -22.17 -27.66
CA LEU A 241 -15.11 -22.66 -28.22
C LEU A 241 -16.31 -21.84 -27.70
N ILE A 242 -16.30 -21.47 -26.42
CA ILE A 242 -17.35 -20.65 -25.80
C ILE A 242 -17.28 -19.22 -26.33
N ASP A 243 -16.09 -18.64 -26.42
CA ASP A 243 -15.90 -17.28 -26.95
C ASP A 243 -16.29 -17.20 -28.43
N GLN A 244 -15.96 -18.22 -29.23
CA GLN A 244 -16.41 -18.32 -30.61
C GLN A 244 -17.94 -18.38 -30.70
N TYR A 245 -18.59 -19.14 -29.81
CA TYR A 245 -20.06 -19.20 -29.72
C TYR A 245 -20.67 -17.82 -29.43
N PHE A 246 -20.07 -17.04 -28.53
CA PHE A 246 -20.49 -15.69 -28.21
C PHE A 246 -19.94 -14.60 -29.14
N GLN A 247 -19.18 -14.97 -30.18
CA GLN A 247 -18.52 -14.05 -31.12
C GLN A 247 -17.57 -13.05 -30.44
N ARG A 248 -16.76 -13.55 -29.50
CA ARG A 248 -15.82 -12.78 -28.68
C ARG A 248 -14.37 -13.11 -29.05
N PRO A 249 -13.40 -12.23 -28.70
CA PRO A 249 -11.98 -12.55 -28.80
C PRO A 249 -11.64 -13.78 -27.95
N GLY A 250 -10.80 -14.66 -28.48
CA GLY A 250 -10.34 -15.86 -27.77
C GLY A 250 -9.32 -15.53 -26.67
N LEU A 251 -8.82 -16.56 -25.99
CA LEU A 251 -7.89 -16.35 -24.86
C LEU A 251 -6.55 -15.75 -25.30
N ALA A 252 -6.05 -16.15 -26.47
CA ALA A 252 -4.80 -15.64 -27.05
C ALA A 252 -4.87 -14.14 -27.38
N ASP A 253 -6.04 -13.66 -27.83
CA ASP A 253 -6.25 -12.24 -28.16
C ASP A 253 -6.31 -11.33 -26.91
N ARG A 254 -6.41 -11.94 -25.72
CA ARG A 254 -6.59 -11.28 -24.42
C ARG A 254 -5.27 -11.15 -23.64
N GLU A 255 -4.11 -11.16 -24.30
CA GLU A 255 -2.83 -10.90 -23.63
C GLU A 255 -2.81 -9.46 -23.05
N PRO A 256 -2.68 -9.31 -21.72
CA PRO A 256 -2.81 -8.02 -21.03
C PRO A 256 -1.56 -7.14 -21.13
N LEU A 257 -0.45 -7.64 -21.68
CA LEU A 257 0.82 -6.92 -21.74
C LEU A 257 1.43 -6.95 -23.14
N ASP A 258 1.54 -5.77 -23.76
CA ASP A 258 2.39 -5.58 -24.93
C ASP A 258 3.76 -5.04 -24.49
N SER A 259 4.82 -5.66 -25.02
CA SER A 259 6.23 -5.31 -24.83
C SER A 259 6.55 -3.91 -25.38
N MET A 260 6.45 -2.87 -24.55
CA MET A 260 7.15 -1.60 -24.79
C MET A 260 8.64 -1.77 -24.46
N GLY A 261 9.35 -2.53 -25.30
CA GLY A 261 10.80 -2.74 -25.21
C GLY A 261 11.50 -2.15 -26.43
N PHE A 262 12.08 -0.95 -26.26
CA PHE A 262 13.18 -0.36 -27.04
C PHE A 262 13.14 -0.51 -28.57
N ALA A 263 12.51 0.45 -29.25
CA ALA A 263 12.99 0.90 -30.56
C ALA A 263 14.08 1.96 -30.33
N GLY A 264 15.34 1.57 -30.37
CA GLY A 264 16.47 2.49 -30.37
C GLY A 264 16.50 3.33 -31.64
N ASP A 265 16.83 4.62 -31.50
CA ASP A 265 17.50 5.59 -32.40
C ASP A 265 17.43 5.47 -33.94
N VAL A 266 16.48 4.74 -34.52
CA VAL A 266 16.28 4.70 -35.98
C VAL A 266 15.11 5.62 -36.35
N PRO A 267 15.30 6.60 -37.26
CA PRO A 267 14.21 7.43 -37.75
C PRO A 267 13.15 6.55 -38.43
N PRO A 268 11.86 6.74 -38.12
CA PRO A 268 10.80 5.89 -38.65
C PRO A 268 10.64 6.10 -40.16
N THR A 269 10.71 5.01 -40.92
CA THR A 269 10.28 4.98 -42.33
C THR A 269 8.76 5.11 -42.43
N PRO A 270 8.19 5.62 -43.54
CA PRO A 270 6.75 5.91 -43.65
C PRO A 270 5.86 4.65 -43.48
N VAL A 271 6.34 3.46 -43.85
CA VAL A 271 5.62 2.19 -43.65
C VAL A 271 5.58 1.78 -42.18
N LEU A 272 6.64 2.08 -41.42
CA LEU A 272 6.72 1.79 -39.98
C LEU A 272 5.84 2.75 -39.16
N LYS A 273 5.61 3.96 -39.67
CA LYS A 273 4.79 4.98 -39.02
C LYS A 273 3.31 4.57 -38.92
N ASP A 274 2.74 4.04 -40.00
CA ASP A 274 1.35 3.55 -40.01
C ASP A 274 1.16 2.34 -39.08
N ALA A 275 2.13 1.43 -39.04
CA ALA A 275 2.11 0.27 -38.14
C ALA A 275 2.21 0.70 -36.66
N LEU A 276 3.09 1.66 -36.35
CA LEU A 276 3.24 2.21 -35.00
C LEU A 276 1.98 2.98 -34.55
N GLU A 277 1.38 3.78 -35.43
CA GLU A 277 0.12 4.47 -35.14
C GLU A 277 -1.00 3.47 -34.84
N ASN A 278 -1.16 2.42 -35.65
CA ASN A 278 -2.19 1.40 -35.42
C ASN A 278 -1.97 0.66 -34.09
N HIS A 279 -0.72 0.34 -33.73
CA HIS A 279 -0.40 -0.28 -32.46
C HIS A 279 -0.75 0.62 -31.25
N VAL A 280 -0.44 1.92 -31.33
CA VAL A 280 -0.81 2.90 -30.30
C VAL A 280 -2.34 2.97 -30.13
N PHE A 281 -3.11 2.89 -31.21
CA PHE A 281 -4.58 2.89 -31.14
C PHE A 281 -5.15 1.60 -30.54
N GLU A 282 -4.53 0.43 -30.76
CA GLU A 282 -4.93 -0.81 -30.08
C GLU A 282 -4.64 -0.75 -28.56
N LEU A 283 -3.50 -0.19 -28.16
CA LEU A 283 -3.20 0.07 -26.74
C LEU A 283 -4.22 1.02 -26.10
N LEU A 284 -4.57 2.10 -26.80
CA LEU A 284 -5.62 3.03 -26.37
C LEU A 284 -6.96 2.33 -26.20
N LYS A 285 -7.33 1.44 -27.13
CA LYS A 285 -8.59 0.68 -27.08
C LYS A 285 -8.63 -0.25 -25.87
N ARG A 286 -7.52 -0.93 -25.55
CA ARG A 286 -7.40 -1.76 -24.35
C ARG A 286 -7.52 -0.93 -23.08
N ARG A 287 -6.75 0.16 -22.94
CA ARG A 287 -6.85 1.08 -21.79
C ARG A 287 -8.26 1.68 -21.66
N TRP A 288 -8.89 2.02 -22.77
CA TRP A 288 -10.28 2.49 -22.80
C TRP A 288 -11.23 1.44 -22.22
N LYS A 289 -11.11 0.17 -22.64
CA LYS A 289 -11.90 -0.94 -22.10
C LYS A 289 -11.69 -1.07 -20.60
N HIS A 290 -10.44 -0.99 -20.12
CA HIS A 290 -10.13 -1.03 -18.70
C HIS A 290 -10.82 0.08 -17.90
N VAL A 291 -10.72 1.34 -18.33
CA VAL A 291 -11.38 2.46 -17.61
C VAL A 291 -12.90 2.38 -17.72
N TYR A 292 -13.42 1.99 -18.88
CA TYR A 292 -14.85 1.82 -19.11
C TYR A 292 -15.46 0.73 -18.21
N GLU A 293 -14.74 -0.38 -17.99
CA GLU A 293 -15.17 -1.50 -17.15
C GLU A 293 -14.77 -1.36 -15.67
N HIS A 294 -13.91 -0.39 -15.35
CA HIS A 294 -13.44 -0.14 -13.99
C HIS A 294 -14.60 0.21 -13.06
N ARG A 295 -14.59 -0.36 -11.86
CA ARG A 295 -15.59 -0.13 -10.81
C ARG A 295 -14.90 0.34 -9.54
N PRO A 296 -15.00 1.64 -9.20
CA PRO A 296 -14.36 2.18 -8.02
C PRO A 296 -15.00 1.63 -6.73
N ASN A 297 -14.17 1.26 -5.76
CA ASN A 297 -14.62 1.04 -4.38
C ASN A 297 -14.62 2.35 -3.59
N THR A 298 -13.75 3.28 -3.94
CA THR A 298 -13.66 4.62 -3.35
C THR A 298 -13.58 5.64 -4.48
N LEU A 299 -14.30 6.75 -4.33
CA LEU A 299 -14.23 7.89 -5.22
C LEU A 299 -13.49 9.03 -4.52
N SER A 300 -12.58 9.68 -5.24
CA SER A 300 -11.81 10.81 -4.73
C SER A 300 -11.98 12.03 -5.66
N ILE A 301 -12.40 13.16 -5.10
CA ILE A 301 -12.44 14.46 -5.81
C ILE A 301 -11.08 15.12 -5.61
N ALA A 302 -10.45 15.51 -6.71
CA ALA A 302 -9.19 16.25 -6.71
C ALA A 302 -9.33 17.61 -7.39
N HIS A 303 -8.80 18.65 -6.76
CA HIS A 303 -8.71 20.00 -7.31
C HIS A 303 -7.25 20.25 -7.70
N ASN A 304 -7.00 20.60 -8.96
CA ASN A 304 -5.65 20.73 -9.53
C ASN A 304 -4.72 19.53 -9.24
N GLY A 305 -5.28 18.32 -9.22
CA GLY A 305 -4.55 17.08 -8.93
C GLY A 305 -4.35 16.73 -7.45
N SER A 306 -4.77 17.59 -6.50
CA SER A 306 -4.71 17.28 -5.05
C SER A 306 -6.07 16.80 -4.55
N ILE A 307 -6.11 15.65 -3.85
CA ILE A 307 -7.37 15.09 -3.32
C ILE A 307 -7.90 15.99 -2.20
N VAL A 308 -9.15 16.45 -2.34
CA VAL A 308 -9.85 17.31 -1.37
C VAL A 308 -10.90 16.51 -0.58
N ALA A 309 -11.47 15.49 -1.20
CA ALA A 309 -12.45 14.61 -0.55
C ALA A 309 -12.38 13.20 -1.12
N SER A 310 -12.64 12.19 -0.30
CA SER A 310 -12.76 10.79 -0.69
C SER A 310 -13.95 10.13 0.01
N HIS A 311 -14.62 9.20 -0.66
CA HIS A 311 -15.76 8.47 -0.09
C HIS A 311 -15.93 7.09 -0.73
N ASP A 312 -16.27 6.09 0.08
CA ASP A 312 -16.51 4.73 -0.39
C ASP A 312 -17.84 4.60 -1.12
N VAL A 313 -17.85 3.79 -2.16
CA VAL A 313 -19.05 3.45 -2.93
C VAL A 313 -19.81 2.35 -2.20
N VAL A 314 -20.78 2.76 -1.38
CA VAL A 314 -21.51 1.85 -0.48
C VAL A 314 -22.88 1.43 -1.00
N SER A 315 -23.44 2.15 -1.98
CA SER A 315 -24.79 1.89 -2.48
C SER A 315 -24.90 2.14 -3.99
N SER A 316 -26.05 1.74 -4.56
CA SER A 316 -26.35 1.93 -5.98
C SER A 316 -26.31 3.38 -6.44
N ARG A 317 -26.45 4.34 -5.53
CA ARG A 317 -26.22 5.76 -5.79
C ARG A 317 -25.38 6.35 -4.66
N SER A 318 -24.12 6.64 -4.96
CA SER A 318 -23.20 7.25 -4.01
C SER A 318 -22.92 8.69 -4.41
N THR A 319 -22.98 9.62 -3.46
CA THR A 319 -22.75 11.04 -3.71
C THR A 319 -21.66 11.56 -2.79
N LEU A 320 -20.68 12.25 -3.36
CA LEU A 320 -19.56 12.88 -2.67
C LEU A 320 -19.57 14.37 -3.00
N SER A 321 -19.37 15.24 -2.02
CA SER A 321 -19.29 16.68 -2.21
C SER A 321 -18.07 17.27 -1.53
N ALA A 322 -17.43 18.23 -2.18
CA ALA A 322 -16.34 19.02 -1.64
C ALA A 322 -16.62 20.51 -1.88
N ARG A 323 -16.13 21.37 -0.98
CA ARG A 323 -16.30 22.82 -1.10
C ARG A 323 -14.95 23.52 -0.87
N VAL A 324 -14.64 24.47 -1.73
CA VAL A 324 -13.43 25.30 -1.67
C VAL A 324 -13.83 26.76 -1.72
N VAL A 325 -13.40 27.55 -0.74
CA VAL A 325 -13.85 28.95 -0.55
C VAL A 325 -13.28 29.91 -1.60
N ALA A 326 -12.17 29.57 -2.27
CA ALA A 326 -11.50 30.41 -3.26
C ALA A 326 -11.50 29.77 -4.68
N PRO A 327 -12.57 29.96 -5.50
CA PRO A 327 -12.68 29.36 -6.83
C PRO A 327 -11.62 29.84 -7.84
N GLU A 328 -11.08 31.05 -7.67
CA GLU A 328 -10.17 31.71 -8.63
C GLU A 328 -8.81 30.98 -8.83
N ARG A 329 -8.50 29.98 -8.00
CA ARG A 329 -7.24 29.22 -8.07
C ARG A 329 -7.38 27.82 -8.68
N ASP A 330 -8.61 27.35 -8.89
CA ASP A 330 -8.86 26.02 -9.44
C ASP A 330 -9.00 26.08 -10.95
N SER A 331 -8.06 25.48 -11.67
CA SER A 331 -8.08 25.41 -13.14
C SER A 331 -8.80 24.15 -13.64
N PHE A 332 -8.85 23.09 -12.84
CA PHE A 332 -9.57 21.86 -13.19
C PHE A 332 -9.93 21.02 -11.97
N ILE A 333 -11.01 20.25 -12.09
CA ILE A 333 -11.48 19.25 -11.13
C ILE A 333 -11.39 17.87 -11.75
N GLU A 334 -10.97 16.89 -10.95
CA GLU A 334 -10.81 15.50 -11.36
C GLU A 334 -11.53 14.56 -10.39
N VAL A 335 -11.87 13.38 -10.90
CA VAL A 335 -12.37 12.29 -10.08
C VAL A 335 -11.56 11.04 -10.34
N PHE A 336 -11.04 10.46 -9.26
CA PHE A 336 -10.21 9.25 -9.28
C PHE A 336 -10.89 8.12 -8.52
N SER A 337 -10.52 6.89 -8.86
CA SER A 337 -10.76 5.72 -8.01
C SER A 337 -9.62 5.48 -7.03
N GLU A 338 -9.78 4.51 -6.14
CA GLU A 338 -8.70 4.04 -5.26
C GLU A 338 -7.47 3.57 -6.06
N GLN A 339 -7.66 3.00 -7.26
CA GLN A 339 -6.61 2.46 -8.14
C GLN A 339 -5.91 3.52 -9.00
N ASP A 340 -6.04 4.81 -8.65
CA ASP A 340 -5.54 5.96 -9.41
C ASP A 340 -6.05 5.98 -10.87
N VAL A 341 -7.24 5.40 -11.12
CA VAL A 341 -7.91 5.46 -12.42
C VAL A 341 -8.67 6.78 -12.49
N ARG A 342 -8.28 7.67 -13.42
CA ARG A 342 -9.02 8.91 -13.68
C ARG A 342 -10.34 8.59 -14.37
N LEU A 343 -11.43 8.83 -13.66
CA LEU A 343 -12.78 8.67 -14.18
C LEU A 343 -13.28 9.95 -14.86
N ALA A 344 -12.96 11.13 -14.30
CA ALA A 344 -13.36 12.42 -14.83
C ALA A 344 -12.26 13.47 -14.77
N LEU A 345 -12.28 14.40 -15.72
CA LEU A 345 -11.53 15.65 -15.76
C LEU A 345 -12.46 16.74 -16.28
N LEU A 346 -12.60 17.84 -15.55
CA LEU A 346 -13.43 19.00 -15.90
C LEU A 346 -12.58 20.26 -15.77
N SER A 347 -12.32 20.93 -16.89
CA SER A 347 -11.59 22.21 -16.90
C SER A 347 -12.50 23.36 -16.47
N ILE A 348 -11.94 24.30 -15.69
CA ILE A 348 -12.56 25.56 -15.31
C ILE A 348 -11.80 26.65 -16.06
N GLU A 349 -12.40 27.21 -17.12
CA GLU A 349 -11.78 28.26 -17.93
C GLU A 349 -12.13 29.64 -17.35
N ASP A 350 -13.44 29.95 -17.32
CA ASP A 350 -13.96 31.21 -16.80
C ASP A 350 -14.81 30.99 -15.53
N VAL A 351 -14.59 31.83 -14.52
CA VAL A 351 -15.37 31.86 -13.27
C VAL A 351 -16.42 32.98 -13.38
N PRO A 352 -17.61 32.88 -12.74
CA PRO A 352 -18.58 33.97 -12.74
C PRO A 352 -17.96 35.30 -12.27
N PRO A 353 -18.29 36.45 -12.88
CA PRO A 353 -19.45 36.69 -13.74
C PRO A 353 -19.25 36.43 -15.24
N GLU A 354 -18.01 36.22 -15.70
CA GLU A 354 -17.71 36.02 -17.13
C GLU A 354 -18.01 34.57 -17.58
N GLY A 355 -17.86 33.60 -16.66
CA GLY A 355 -18.17 32.19 -16.87
C GLY A 355 -19.53 31.71 -16.33
N PRO A 356 -19.91 30.45 -16.62
CA PRO A 356 -21.16 29.86 -16.16
C PRO A 356 -21.16 29.61 -14.64
N SER A 357 -22.30 29.83 -13.98
CA SER A 357 -22.47 29.55 -12.54
C SER A 357 -22.55 28.05 -12.20
N ARG A 358 -22.73 27.21 -13.22
CA ARG A 358 -22.83 25.75 -13.09
C ARG A 358 -22.14 25.06 -14.27
N LEU A 359 -21.27 24.11 -13.96
CA LEU A 359 -20.65 23.19 -14.91
C LEU A 359 -21.09 21.77 -14.58
N GLU A 360 -21.38 20.98 -15.60
CA GLU A 360 -21.85 19.60 -15.44
C GLU A 360 -21.17 18.69 -16.47
N GLN A 361 -20.74 17.52 -16.00
CA GLN A 361 -20.13 16.51 -16.85
C GLN A 361 -20.59 15.13 -16.44
N ARG A 362 -21.22 14.41 -17.37
CA ARG A 362 -21.63 13.02 -17.19
C ARG A 362 -20.80 12.08 -18.06
N ILE A 363 -20.42 10.95 -17.48
CA ILE A 363 -19.53 9.95 -18.06
C ILE A 363 -20.23 8.60 -17.96
N HIS A 364 -20.42 7.95 -19.10
CA HIS A 364 -21.02 6.62 -19.17
C HIS A 364 -19.94 5.55 -19.08
N LEU A 365 -20.18 4.55 -18.23
CA LEU A 365 -19.31 3.41 -18.00
C LEU A 365 -20.05 2.11 -18.39
N SER A 366 -19.42 0.95 -18.23
CA SER A 366 -20.03 -0.34 -18.54
C SER A 366 -21.31 -0.60 -17.73
N ASP A 367 -22.18 -1.50 -18.21
CA ASP A 367 -23.35 -2.01 -17.47
C ASP A 367 -24.34 -0.92 -17.01
N SER A 368 -24.63 0.04 -17.89
CA SER A 368 -25.54 1.19 -17.62
C SER A 368 -25.11 2.10 -16.47
N ARG A 369 -23.88 1.95 -16.00
CA ARG A 369 -23.31 2.80 -14.95
C ARG A 369 -22.94 4.16 -15.50
N TRP A 370 -22.96 5.14 -14.61
CA TRP A 370 -22.53 6.48 -14.96
C TRP A 370 -21.98 7.20 -13.74
N LEU A 371 -21.12 8.16 -14.03
CA LEU A 371 -20.57 9.11 -13.07
C LEU A 371 -20.90 10.52 -13.56
N GLU A 372 -21.38 11.37 -12.66
CA GLU A 372 -21.75 12.75 -12.93
C GLU A 372 -20.99 13.66 -11.98
N VAL A 373 -20.32 14.66 -12.54
CA VAL A 373 -19.61 15.72 -11.82
C VAL A 373 -20.38 17.01 -12.04
N LEU A 374 -20.83 17.62 -10.95
CA LEU A 374 -21.54 18.88 -10.91
C LEU A 374 -20.68 19.89 -10.13
N VAL A 375 -20.42 21.03 -10.73
CA VAL A 375 -19.66 22.12 -10.10
C VAL A 375 -20.53 23.37 -10.11
N THR A 376 -20.73 23.96 -8.94
CA THR A 376 -21.54 25.16 -8.76
C THR A 376 -20.71 26.23 -8.08
N PHE A 377 -20.77 27.45 -8.61
CA PHE A 377 -20.17 28.63 -8.02
C PHE A 377 -21.26 29.39 -7.26
N ASP A 378 -21.13 29.48 -5.94
CA ASP A 378 -22.07 30.21 -5.09
C ASP A 378 -21.35 31.25 -4.21
N GLY A 379 -22.11 32.00 -3.40
CA GLY A 379 -21.55 33.04 -2.52
C GLY A 379 -20.63 32.52 -1.41
N LEU A 380 -20.46 31.20 -1.28
CA LEU A 380 -19.60 30.52 -0.32
C LEU A 380 -18.42 29.80 -1.00
N GLY A 381 -18.27 29.92 -2.32
CA GLY A 381 -17.13 29.41 -3.10
C GLY A 381 -17.49 28.38 -4.18
N LEU A 382 -16.51 27.55 -4.53
CA LEU A 382 -16.63 26.43 -5.47
C LEU A 382 -17.18 25.21 -4.75
N HIS A 383 -18.33 24.69 -5.17
CA HIS A 383 -18.88 23.45 -4.66
C HIS A 383 -18.84 22.40 -5.77
N SER A 384 -18.08 21.32 -5.56
CA SER A 384 -17.96 20.19 -6.46
C SER A 384 -18.70 18.99 -5.87
N GLN A 385 -19.55 18.37 -6.67
CA GLN A 385 -20.36 17.22 -6.30
C GLN A 385 -20.19 16.12 -7.35
N VAL A 386 -19.94 14.91 -6.89
CA VAL A 386 -19.84 13.72 -7.74
C VAL A 386 -20.96 12.76 -7.35
N THR A 387 -21.73 12.31 -8.33
CA THR A 387 -22.72 11.24 -8.18
C THR A 387 -22.29 10.06 -9.03
N TYR A 388 -22.14 8.90 -8.40
CA TYR A 388 -21.88 7.64 -9.08
C TYR A 388 -23.08 6.72 -8.93
N TYR A 389 -23.49 6.10 -10.04
CA TYR A 389 -24.61 5.16 -10.07
C TYR A 389 -24.17 3.78 -10.57
N ASP A 390 -24.56 2.76 -9.82
CA ASP A 390 -24.29 1.36 -10.11
C ASP A 390 -25.48 0.47 -9.74
N GLU A 391 -26.19 0.01 -10.77
CA GLU A 391 -27.36 -0.85 -10.61
C GLU A 391 -27.04 -2.20 -9.95
N ALA A 392 -25.82 -2.72 -10.12
CA ALA A 392 -25.46 -4.03 -9.56
C ALA A 392 -25.35 -4.02 -8.03
N LEU A 393 -25.31 -2.84 -7.40
CA LEU A 393 -25.33 -2.67 -5.95
C LEU A 393 -26.76 -2.62 -5.37
N ILE A 394 -27.80 -2.72 -6.20
CA ILE A 394 -29.18 -2.89 -5.73
C ILE A 394 -29.28 -4.26 -5.05
N TRP A 395 -29.41 -4.24 -3.73
CA TRP A 395 -29.43 -5.43 -2.88
C TRP A 395 -30.62 -6.33 -3.22
N ASP A 396 -30.39 -7.42 -3.97
CA ASP A 396 -31.38 -8.48 -4.14
C ASP A 396 -31.06 -9.68 -3.24
N ARG A 397 -31.81 -9.79 -2.13
CA ARG A 397 -31.71 -10.89 -1.14
C ARG A 397 -32.13 -12.25 -1.71
N THR A 398 -32.65 -12.31 -2.93
CA THR A 398 -33.25 -13.54 -3.46
C THR A 398 -32.23 -14.53 -4.04
N LEU A 399 -31.03 -14.09 -4.43
CA LEU A 399 -30.06 -14.93 -5.17
C LEU A 399 -29.12 -15.77 -4.29
N ASP A 400 -28.95 -15.44 -3.00
CA ASP A 400 -28.13 -16.25 -2.07
C ASP A 400 -28.74 -17.66 -1.82
N LYS A 401 -30.03 -17.83 -2.11
CA LYS A 401 -30.73 -19.12 -1.99
C LYS A 401 -30.50 -20.08 -3.15
N LEU A 402 -30.03 -19.62 -4.31
CA LEU A 402 -29.86 -20.49 -5.49
C LEU A 402 -28.55 -21.30 -5.48
N ASP A 403 -27.58 -20.92 -4.65
CA ASP A 403 -26.29 -21.62 -4.52
C ASP A 403 -26.15 -22.41 -3.20
N THR A 404 -27.03 -22.21 -2.21
CA THR A 404 -26.95 -22.94 -0.93
C THR A 404 -27.43 -24.40 -1.04
N ASP A 405 -28.26 -24.72 -2.04
CA ASP A 405 -28.77 -26.08 -2.27
C ASP A 405 -27.81 -27.00 -3.04
N SER A 406 -26.66 -26.52 -3.51
CA SER A 406 -25.68 -27.36 -4.24
C SER A 406 -24.69 -28.12 -3.34
N LEU A 407 -24.72 -27.88 -2.02
CA LEU A 407 -23.84 -28.59 -1.07
C LEU A 407 -24.42 -29.92 -0.57
N ASN A 408 -25.71 -30.18 -0.81
CA ASN A 408 -26.36 -31.43 -0.44
C ASN A 408 -27.12 -32.02 -1.63
N SER A 409 -26.61 -33.15 -2.12
CA SER A 409 -27.22 -34.04 -3.13
C SER A 409 -26.83 -33.81 -4.60
N ALA A 410 -25.73 -34.47 -4.99
CA ALA A 410 -25.64 -35.14 -6.29
C ALA A 410 -24.80 -36.41 -6.13
N ALA A 411 -25.35 -37.41 -5.43
CA ALA A 411 -24.95 -38.79 -5.65
C ALA A 411 -25.52 -39.21 -7.02
N ILE A 412 -24.71 -39.14 -8.06
CA ILE A 412 -24.98 -39.76 -9.37
C ILE A 412 -24.01 -40.93 -9.52
N PRO A 413 -24.50 -42.12 -9.92
CA PRO A 413 -23.89 -43.38 -9.54
C PRO A 413 -22.53 -43.64 -10.20
N HIS A 414 -21.57 -44.09 -9.40
CA HIS A 414 -20.47 -44.91 -9.89
C HIS A 414 -21.04 -46.20 -10.49
N LYS A 415 -21.26 -46.20 -11.79
CA LYS A 415 -21.18 -47.40 -12.61
C LYS A 415 -19.98 -47.24 -13.53
N ILE A 416 -18.81 -47.56 -12.98
CA ILE A 416 -17.70 -48.00 -13.81
C ILE A 416 -18.18 -49.33 -14.38
N ALA A 417 -18.74 -49.29 -15.59
CA ALA A 417 -18.84 -50.48 -16.39
C ALA A 417 -17.41 -50.89 -16.73
N GLU A 418 -16.98 -52.03 -16.19
CA GLU A 418 -15.81 -52.74 -16.67
C GLU A 418 -15.96 -52.94 -18.19
N VAL A 419 -15.24 -52.14 -18.97
CA VAL A 419 -15.02 -52.44 -20.38
C VAL A 419 -13.88 -53.45 -20.41
N SER A 420 -14.26 -54.72 -20.56
CA SER A 420 -13.33 -55.80 -20.90
C SER A 420 -12.55 -55.45 -22.18
N PRO A 421 -11.28 -55.87 -22.29
CA PRO A 421 -10.45 -55.58 -23.46
C PRO A 421 -10.94 -56.39 -24.66
N SER A 422 -11.59 -55.74 -25.62
CA SER A 422 -11.89 -56.36 -26.91
C SER A 422 -10.61 -56.47 -27.74
N LYS A 423 -10.14 -57.70 -27.92
CA LYS A 423 -9.18 -58.07 -28.96
C LYS A 423 -9.83 -57.96 -30.34
N MET A 424 -9.30 -57.09 -31.18
CA MET A 424 -9.32 -57.16 -32.65
C MET A 424 -8.19 -56.21 -33.11
N GLY A 425 -7.09 -56.61 -33.75
CA GLY A 425 -6.90 -57.75 -34.63
C GLY A 425 -7.10 -57.30 -36.09
N GLY A 426 -6.07 -56.70 -36.68
CA GLY A 426 -5.85 -56.75 -38.13
C GLY A 426 -6.19 -55.52 -38.96
N THR A 427 -5.18 -55.09 -39.72
CA THR A 427 -5.24 -54.47 -41.05
C THR A 427 -5.72 -53.02 -41.18
N ALA A 428 -4.80 -52.08 -40.93
CA ALA A 428 -4.78 -50.76 -41.57
C ALA A 428 -3.37 -50.35 -42.05
N TRP A 429 -2.53 -51.36 -42.37
CA TRP A 429 -1.18 -51.18 -42.92
C TRP A 429 -1.07 -51.58 -44.41
N ASP A 430 -2.18 -51.99 -45.04
CA ASP A 430 -2.20 -52.44 -46.45
C ASP A 430 -2.74 -51.40 -47.47
N GLN A 431 -3.13 -50.20 -47.03
CA GLN A 431 -3.54 -49.11 -47.92
C GLN A 431 -2.46 -48.03 -48.15
N ILE A 432 -1.36 -48.03 -47.38
CA ILE A 432 -0.24 -47.10 -47.57
C ILE A 432 0.86 -47.69 -48.46
N ARG A 433 0.83 -49.00 -48.74
CA ARG A 433 1.89 -49.69 -49.50
C ARG A 433 1.68 -49.72 -51.03
N ARG A 434 0.58 -49.15 -51.55
CA ARG A 434 0.31 -49.11 -53.01
C ARG A 434 0.71 -47.82 -53.73
N THR A 435 1.17 -46.79 -53.03
CA THR A 435 1.58 -45.50 -53.64
C THR A 435 3.09 -45.23 -53.60
N LEU A 436 3.91 -46.13 -53.05
CA LEU A 436 5.38 -45.96 -52.95
C LEU A 436 6.19 -47.04 -53.69
N ARG A 437 5.72 -47.46 -54.86
CA ARG A 437 6.46 -48.37 -55.77
C ARG A 437 6.62 -47.82 -57.20
N ALA A 438 6.79 -46.51 -57.33
CA ALA A 438 7.13 -45.87 -58.60
C ALA A 438 8.24 -44.82 -58.49
N LEU A 439 9.17 -44.98 -57.54
CA LEU A 439 10.36 -44.15 -57.41
C LEU A 439 11.58 -45.04 -57.20
N THR A 440 12.19 -45.48 -58.30
CA THR A 440 13.59 -45.90 -58.29
C THR A 440 14.42 -44.65 -57.98
N PRO A 441 15.28 -44.67 -56.95
CA PRO A 441 16.06 -43.48 -56.61
C PRO A 441 17.10 -43.26 -57.71
N THR A 442 17.06 -42.09 -58.34
CA THR A 442 18.21 -41.57 -59.06
C THR A 442 19.39 -41.43 -58.08
N PRO A 443 20.65 -41.51 -58.54
CA PRO A 443 21.82 -41.45 -57.65
C PRO A 443 21.84 -40.21 -56.75
N VAL A 444 21.18 -39.12 -57.16
CA VAL A 444 21.03 -37.89 -56.37
C VAL A 444 20.21 -38.11 -55.08
N LEU A 445 19.14 -38.90 -55.14
CA LEU A 445 18.31 -39.17 -53.96
C LEU A 445 19.04 -40.05 -52.94
N ALA A 446 19.83 -41.02 -53.39
CA ALA A 446 20.63 -41.87 -52.51
C ALA A 446 21.68 -41.05 -51.72
N TRP A 447 22.36 -40.11 -52.39
CA TRP A 447 23.32 -39.20 -51.74
C TRP A 447 22.64 -38.18 -50.82
N SER A 448 21.43 -37.71 -51.14
CA SER A 448 20.69 -36.80 -50.25
C SER A 448 20.25 -37.48 -48.96
N LEU A 449 19.89 -38.77 -49.01
CA LEU A 449 19.42 -39.54 -47.86
C LEU A 449 20.57 -39.97 -46.95
N THR A 450 21.74 -40.28 -47.51
CA THR A 450 22.96 -40.50 -46.72
C THR A 450 23.43 -39.21 -46.06
N LEU A 451 23.34 -38.06 -46.73
CA LEU A 451 23.65 -36.76 -46.13
C LEU A 451 22.67 -36.43 -44.98
N LEU A 452 21.37 -36.68 -45.16
CA LEU A 452 20.37 -36.51 -44.11
C LEU A 452 20.58 -37.43 -42.92
N LEU A 453 21.00 -38.68 -43.15
CA LEU A 453 21.38 -39.61 -42.08
C LEU A 453 22.67 -39.19 -41.38
N PHE A 454 23.65 -38.64 -42.10
CA PHE A 454 24.90 -38.16 -41.49
C PHE A 454 24.67 -36.88 -40.68
N VAL A 455 23.84 -35.96 -41.17
CA VAL A 455 23.40 -34.76 -40.45
C VAL A 455 22.52 -35.15 -39.27
N GLY A 456 21.63 -36.13 -39.43
CA GLY A 456 20.80 -36.66 -38.36
C GLY A 456 21.61 -37.38 -37.27
N MET A 457 22.62 -38.15 -37.64
CA MET A 457 23.51 -38.83 -36.69
C MET A 457 24.44 -37.84 -36.00
N SER A 458 24.96 -36.84 -36.73
CA SER A 458 25.75 -35.74 -36.14
C SER A 458 24.90 -34.90 -35.19
N GLY A 459 23.66 -34.59 -35.56
CA GLY A 459 22.68 -33.92 -34.71
C GLY A 459 22.30 -34.75 -33.48
N TYR A 460 22.14 -36.07 -33.63
CA TYR A 460 21.86 -36.97 -32.51
C TYR A 460 23.06 -37.08 -31.55
N VAL A 461 24.29 -37.13 -32.06
CA VAL A 461 25.50 -37.13 -31.23
C VAL A 461 25.67 -35.79 -30.50
N LEU A 462 25.40 -34.66 -31.15
CA LEU A 462 25.40 -33.33 -30.52
C LEU A 462 24.29 -33.18 -29.46
N LEU A 463 23.10 -33.72 -29.70
CA LEU A 463 22.00 -33.75 -28.73
C LEU A 463 22.27 -34.71 -27.56
N ARG A 464 23.06 -35.77 -27.77
CA ARG A 464 23.45 -36.73 -26.73
C ARG A 464 24.62 -36.22 -25.88
N ASP A 465 25.53 -35.43 -26.44
CA ASP A 465 26.65 -34.83 -25.68
C ASP A 465 26.17 -33.74 -24.69
N GLN A 466 24.97 -33.20 -24.88
CA GLN A 466 24.30 -32.31 -23.91
C GLN A 466 23.79 -33.03 -22.63
N ARG A 467 23.82 -34.36 -22.57
CA ARG A 467 23.41 -35.16 -21.39
C ARG A 467 24.59 -35.78 -20.62
N ARG A 468 25.75 -35.12 -20.59
CA ARG A 468 26.75 -35.44 -19.57
C ARG A 468 26.23 -34.93 -18.22
N PRO A 469 26.32 -35.71 -17.12
CA PRO A 469 26.06 -35.15 -15.80
C PRO A 469 27.03 -33.99 -15.58
N LEU A 470 26.50 -32.77 -15.44
CA LEU A 470 27.33 -31.61 -15.13
C LEU A 470 27.95 -31.84 -13.74
N ASP A 471 29.28 -31.83 -13.69
CA ASP A 471 30.04 -31.92 -12.46
C ASP A 471 30.00 -30.57 -11.71
N VAL A 472 30.06 -30.63 -10.38
CA VAL A 472 29.98 -29.47 -9.47
C VAL A 472 31.05 -28.43 -9.82
N THR A 473 32.26 -28.93 -10.09
CA THR A 473 33.42 -28.13 -10.47
C THR A 473 33.20 -27.37 -11.78
N ILE A 474 32.52 -27.99 -12.74
CA ILE A 474 32.23 -27.40 -14.05
C ILE A 474 31.18 -26.29 -13.92
N VAL A 475 30.13 -26.50 -13.11
CA VAL A 475 29.09 -25.51 -12.85
C VAL A 475 29.68 -24.29 -12.13
N LEU A 476 30.48 -24.54 -11.10
CA LEU A 476 31.13 -23.49 -10.32
C LEU A 476 32.17 -22.74 -11.17
N ASP A 477 32.98 -23.41 -11.99
CA ASP A 477 33.93 -22.75 -12.90
C ASP A 477 33.23 -21.93 -13.99
N ARG A 478 32.08 -22.40 -14.50
CA ARG A 478 31.26 -21.62 -15.44
C ARG A 478 30.68 -20.38 -14.76
N SER A 479 30.23 -20.51 -13.53
CA SER A 479 29.74 -19.38 -12.73
C SER A 479 30.84 -18.35 -12.49
N ILE A 480 32.04 -18.79 -12.10
CA ILE A 480 33.20 -17.92 -11.89
C ILE A 480 33.62 -17.21 -13.19
N LYS A 481 33.63 -17.93 -14.32
CA LYS A 481 33.91 -17.32 -15.63
C LYS A 481 32.84 -16.30 -16.01
N ALA A 482 31.57 -16.60 -15.77
CA ALA A 482 30.46 -15.69 -16.03
C ALA A 482 30.54 -14.41 -15.16
N GLU A 483 30.89 -14.55 -13.88
CA GLU A 483 31.14 -13.42 -12.98
C GLU A 483 32.30 -12.56 -13.47
N ILE A 484 33.46 -13.15 -13.78
CA ILE A 484 34.66 -12.43 -14.23
C ILE A 484 34.40 -11.68 -15.55
N VAL A 485 33.76 -12.34 -16.51
CA VAL A 485 33.45 -11.71 -17.81
C VAL A 485 32.46 -10.55 -17.61
N ALA A 486 31.48 -10.71 -16.73
CA ALA A 486 30.49 -9.69 -16.50
C ALA A 486 31.00 -8.50 -15.67
N SER A 487 32.01 -8.72 -14.82
CA SER A 487 32.60 -7.68 -13.97
C SER A 487 33.67 -6.86 -14.69
N GLN A 488 34.26 -7.34 -15.79
CA GLN A 488 35.30 -6.61 -16.51
C GLN A 488 34.85 -5.21 -16.97
N GLY A 489 35.50 -4.17 -16.45
CA GLY A 489 35.25 -2.78 -16.81
C GLY A 489 33.93 -2.19 -16.32
N THR A 490 33.20 -2.89 -15.44
CA THR A 490 31.92 -2.43 -14.89
C THR A 490 31.94 -2.38 -13.36
N THR A 491 31.19 -1.45 -12.81
CA THR A 491 30.81 -1.38 -11.40
C THR A 491 29.48 -2.08 -11.22
N GLU A 492 29.42 -3.01 -10.27
CA GLU A 492 28.20 -3.68 -9.86
C GLU A 492 27.58 -2.98 -8.65
N HIS A 493 26.28 -2.69 -8.72
CA HIS A 493 25.45 -2.29 -7.58
C HIS A 493 24.51 -3.44 -7.24
N GLN A 494 24.64 -3.99 -6.04
CA GLN A 494 23.91 -5.14 -5.55
C GLN A 494 23.11 -4.78 -4.31
N LEU A 495 21.83 -5.14 -4.30
CA LEU A 495 20.99 -5.11 -3.11
C LEU A 495 20.72 -6.55 -2.69
N LEU A 496 21.11 -6.90 -1.46
CA LEU A 496 20.94 -8.23 -0.88
C LEU A 496 20.00 -8.14 0.32
N ARG A 497 19.15 -9.15 0.50
CA ARG A 497 18.32 -9.32 1.68
C ARG A 497 18.93 -10.41 2.57
N VAL A 498 19.04 -10.14 3.87
CA VAL A 498 19.54 -11.10 4.85
C VAL A 498 18.40 -11.51 5.77
N GLU A 499 18.21 -12.82 5.95
CA GLU A 499 17.16 -13.39 6.80
C GLU A 499 17.74 -14.45 7.75
N GLU A 500 17.35 -14.40 9.03
CA GLU A 500 17.59 -15.48 10.00
C GLU A 500 16.41 -16.45 9.98
N ILE A 501 16.67 -17.72 9.67
CA ILE A 501 15.67 -18.76 9.54
C ILE A 501 15.70 -19.65 10.77
N THR A 502 14.57 -19.81 11.43
CA THR A 502 14.41 -20.75 12.56
C THR A 502 14.41 -22.20 12.09
N ALA A 503 14.63 -23.15 13.02
CA ALA A 503 14.55 -24.59 12.72
C ALA A 503 13.19 -25.03 12.12
N ASN A 504 12.11 -24.27 12.38
CA ASN A 504 10.76 -24.53 11.87
C ASN A 504 10.48 -23.82 10.52
N GLY A 505 11.45 -23.15 9.92
CA GLY A 505 11.31 -22.43 8.64
C GLY A 505 10.70 -21.02 8.73
N GLY A 506 10.34 -20.56 9.94
CA GLY A 506 9.90 -19.18 10.18
C GLY A 506 11.05 -18.18 10.11
N ILE A 507 10.79 -16.99 9.58
CA ILE A 507 11.75 -15.88 9.53
C ILE A 507 11.75 -15.19 10.90
N LYS A 508 12.89 -15.21 11.58
CA LYS A 508 13.05 -14.59 12.91
C LYS A 508 13.47 -13.12 12.80
N GLN A 509 14.30 -12.81 11.82
CA GLN A 509 14.83 -11.47 11.61
C GLN A 509 15.13 -11.23 10.12
N ARG A 510 15.08 -9.97 9.68
CA ARG A 510 15.37 -9.52 8.32
C ARG A 510 16.26 -8.26 8.33
N GLY A 511 17.07 -8.07 7.30
CA GLY A 511 17.85 -6.87 7.05
C GLY A 511 18.24 -6.76 5.58
N THR A 512 18.85 -5.64 5.19
CA THR A 512 19.20 -5.35 3.79
C THR A 512 20.67 -4.95 3.71
N ILE A 513 21.43 -5.54 2.79
CA ILE A 513 22.80 -5.16 2.49
C ILE A 513 22.82 -4.49 1.12
N GLU A 514 23.28 -3.24 1.05
CA GLU A 514 23.62 -2.57 -0.20
C GLU A 514 25.13 -2.72 -0.44
N MET A 515 25.53 -3.04 -1.66
CA MET A 515 26.93 -3.16 -2.05
C MET A 515 27.19 -2.51 -3.41
N TRP A 516 28.22 -1.68 -3.49
CA TRP A 516 28.81 -1.23 -4.74
C TRP A 516 30.22 -1.80 -4.84
N LYS A 517 30.59 -2.31 -6.01
CA LYS A 517 31.90 -2.95 -6.21
C LYS A 517 32.36 -2.81 -7.65
N ASP A 518 33.58 -2.34 -7.85
CA ASP A 518 34.21 -2.42 -9.17
C ASP A 518 34.61 -3.85 -9.49
N GLY A 519 34.50 -4.25 -10.76
CA GLY A 519 34.79 -5.62 -11.15
C GLY A 519 36.26 -6.03 -11.11
N ASP A 520 37.19 -5.09 -10.95
CA ASP A 520 38.60 -5.34 -10.59
C ASP A 520 38.81 -5.48 -9.07
N GLY A 521 37.78 -5.20 -8.26
CA GLY A 521 37.80 -5.20 -6.80
C GLY A 521 38.57 -4.02 -6.20
N GLY A 522 39.00 -3.05 -7.00
CA GLY A 522 39.82 -1.91 -6.56
C GLY A 522 39.07 -0.89 -5.72
N ARG A 523 37.74 -0.78 -5.88
CA ARG A 523 36.84 0.03 -5.04
C ARG A 523 35.61 -0.77 -4.66
N PHE A 524 35.20 -0.70 -3.39
CA PHE A 524 33.91 -1.23 -2.96
C PHE A 524 33.34 -0.47 -1.76
N ILE A 525 32.03 -0.48 -1.59
CA ILE A 525 31.35 -0.08 -0.36
C ILE A 525 30.22 -1.05 -0.09
N ARG A 526 30.04 -1.41 1.18
CA ARG A 526 28.97 -2.26 1.67
C ARG A 526 28.31 -1.61 2.87
N ARG A 527 26.98 -1.64 2.92
CA ARG A 527 26.16 -1.03 3.96
C ARG A 527 25.09 -2.03 4.37
N PHE A 528 24.99 -2.31 5.66
CA PHE A 528 23.99 -3.19 6.23
C PHE A 528 22.97 -2.37 6.99
N TYR A 529 21.70 -2.55 6.63
CA TYR A 529 20.55 -1.87 7.20
C TYR A 529 19.65 -2.86 7.94
N ASP A 530 19.03 -2.42 9.03
CA ASP A 530 18.03 -3.20 9.76
C ASP A 530 16.65 -3.19 9.06
N THR A 531 15.64 -3.84 9.66
CA THR A 531 14.25 -3.82 9.17
C THR A 531 13.62 -2.42 9.10
N LYS A 532 14.13 -1.45 9.86
CA LYS A 532 13.67 -0.06 9.89
C LYS A 532 14.49 0.83 8.93
N HIS A 533 15.38 0.22 8.14
CA HIS A 533 16.29 0.89 7.22
C HIS A 533 17.34 1.78 7.89
N HIS A 534 17.67 1.54 9.15
CA HIS A 534 18.78 2.20 9.85
C HIS A 534 20.10 1.51 9.53
N LEU A 535 21.16 2.28 9.26
CA LEU A 535 22.49 1.77 8.93
C LEU A 535 23.18 1.17 10.17
N VAL A 536 23.24 -0.16 10.23
CA VAL A 536 23.82 -0.91 11.35
C VAL A 536 25.34 -1.06 11.23
N ALA A 537 25.83 -1.32 10.02
CA ALA A 537 27.25 -1.51 9.74
C ALA A 537 27.61 -1.12 8.31
N ALA A 538 28.86 -0.73 8.08
CA ALA A 538 29.38 -0.47 6.74
C ALA A 538 30.86 -0.81 6.63
N ALA A 539 31.30 -1.25 5.45
CA ALA A 539 32.70 -1.50 5.12
C ALA A 539 32.98 -1.01 3.70
N TRP A 540 34.07 -0.28 3.50
CA TRP A 540 34.42 0.24 2.18
C TRP A 540 35.92 0.26 1.96
N HIS A 541 36.31 0.17 0.71
CA HIS A 541 37.67 0.27 0.24
C HIS A 541 37.71 1.29 -0.90
N ASN A 542 38.54 2.31 -0.72
CA ASN A 542 38.73 3.41 -1.67
C ASN A 542 40.24 3.72 -1.76
N LYS A 543 40.60 4.80 -2.47
CA LYS A 543 42.00 5.25 -2.61
C LYS A 543 42.69 5.59 -1.28
N SER A 544 41.94 5.81 -0.20
CA SER A 544 42.46 6.10 1.14
C SER A 544 42.68 4.87 2.02
N GLY A 545 42.34 3.68 1.52
CA GLY A 545 42.48 2.40 2.23
C GLY A 545 41.15 1.72 2.57
N THR A 546 41.22 0.67 3.37
CA THR A 546 40.04 -0.09 3.85
C THR A 546 39.55 0.50 5.17
N HIS A 547 38.25 0.77 5.24
CA HIS A 547 37.58 1.33 6.41
C HIS A 547 36.37 0.47 6.77
N SER A 548 36.01 0.46 8.05
CA SER A 548 34.79 -0.21 8.53
C SER A 548 34.16 0.58 9.67
N HIS A 549 32.83 0.59 9.73
CA HIS A 549 32.01 1.23 10.73
C HIS A 549 30.97 0.24 11.25
N VAL A 550 30.86 0.10 12.57
CA VAL A 550 29.79 -0.66 13.22
C VAL A 550 29.23 0.26 14.31
N GLU A 551 27.93 0.55 14.25
CA GLU A 551 27.27 1.36 15.27
C GLU A 551 27.21 0.59 16.59
N ASP A 552 27.41 1.24 17.73
CA ASP A 552 27.55 0.61 19.06
C ASP A 552 26.33 1.01 19.91
N ASP A 553 25.26 0.21 19.85
CA ASP A 553 24.00 0.48 20.57
C ASP A 553 23.77 -0.55 21.69
N GLN A 554 23.66 -0.06 22.93
CA GLN A 554 23.48 -0.88 24.13
C GLN A 554 22.07 -1.49 24.25
N ASN A 555 21.12 -1.08 23.39
CA ASN A 555 19.73 -1.58 23.39
C ASN A 555 19.45 -2.64 22.31
N ARG A 556 20.47 -3.24 21.71
CA ARG A 556 20.33 -4.29 20.68
C ARG A 556 19.84 -5.61 21.28
N SER A 557 18.95 -6.28 20.55
CA SER A 557 18.64 -7.69 20.84
C SER A 557 19.93 -8.54 20.77
N ASN A 558 20.10 -9.49 21.69
CA ASN A 558 21.29 -10.35 21.80
C ASN A 558 21.65 -11.07 20.48
N ASP A 559 20.68 -11.26 19.58
CA ASP A 559 20.80 -11.99 18.32
C ASP A 559 21.33 -11.12 17.15
N GLN A 560 21.08 -9.80 17.14
CA GLN A 560 21.68 -8.85 16.18
C GLN A 560 23.20 -8.72 16.37
N ASN A 561 23.65 -8.87 17.62
CA ASN A 561 25.06 -8.87 17.97
C ASN A 561 25.81 -10.08 17.39
N GLU A 562 25.15 -11.23 17.15
CA GLU A 562 25.82 -12.42 16.59
C GLU A 562 26.14 -12.26 15.09
N LEU A 563 25.25 -11.66 14.30
CA LEU A 563 25.49 -11.35 12.88
C LEU A 563 26.68 -10.40 12.66
N LEU A 564 26.84 -9.44 13.57
CA LEU A 564 27.93 -8.45 13.56
C LEU A 564 29.22 -9.01 14.15
N ALA A 565 29.16 -9.78 15.24
CA ALA A 565 30.31 -10.33 15.95
C ALA A 565 31.17 -11.30 15.11
N PHE A 566 30.54 -12.03 14.17
CA PHE A 566 31.24 -12.97 13.28
C PHE A 566 31.56 -12.40 11.90
N GLY A 567 31.29 -11.12 11.65
CA GLY A 567 31.51 -10.49 10.34
C GLY A 567 30.69 -11.13 9.21
N LEU A 568 29.60 -11.84 9.52
CA LEU A 568 28.83 -12.62 8.54
C LEU A 568 28.11 -11.74 7.53
N TRP A 569 27.76 -10.50 7.90
CA TRP A 569 27.27 -9.49 6.97
C TRP A 569 28.30 -9.07 5.92
N GLN A 570 29.59 -9.37 6.13
CA GLN A 570 30.66 -9.19 5.15
C GLN A 570 30.79 -10.37 4.17
N GLN A 571 29.87 -11.33 4.22
CA GLN A 571 29.80 -12.37 3.20
C GLN A 571 29.20 -11.81 1.89
N GLU A 572 29.83 -12.15 0.76
CA GLU A 572 29.34 -11.85 -0.60
C GLU A 572 28.65 -13.07 -1.18
N ILE A 573 27.57 -12.86 -1.94
CA ILE A 573 27.03 -13.90 -2.82
C ILE A 573 27.91 -13.92 -4.09
N SER A 574 28.88 -14.84 -4.12
CA SER A 574 29.72 -15.06 -5.32
C SER A 574 30.19 -16.51 -5.39
N ALA A 575 30.33 -17.02 -6.61
CA ALA A 575 30.90 -18.35 -6.87
C ALA A 575 32.38 -18.41 -6.45
N VAL A 576 33.12 -17.31 -6.62
CA VAL A 576 34.50 -17.19 -6.12
C VAL A 576 34.54 -17.26 -4.59
N GLY A 577 33.63 -16.56 -3.91
CA GLY A 577 33.51 -16.59 -2.45
C GLY A 577 33.11 -17.96 -1.92
N PHE A 578 32.16 -18.62 -2.58
CA PHE A 578 31.74 -19.98 -2.24
C PHE A 578 32.87 -20.99 -2.39
N ARG A 579 33.65 -20.92 -3.48
CA ARG A 579 34.82 -21.79 -3.69
C ARG A 579 35.88 -21.64 -2.59
N LYS A 580 36.05 -20.43 -2.04
CA LYS A 580 36.99 -20.16 -0.94
C LYS A 580 36.61 -20.82 0.37
N LEU A 581 35.33 -21.14 0.58
CA LEU A 581 34.87 -21.84 1.79
C LEU A 581 35.47 -23.26 1.85
N GLY A 582 35.66 -23.90 0.70
CA GLY A 582 36.15 -25.28 0.61
C GLY A 582 35.19 -26.29 1.25
N GLY A 583 35.59 -27.56 1.30
CA GLY A 583 34.79 -28.63 1.89
C GLY A 583 34.32 -29.67 0.86
N GLN A 584 33.47 -30.59 1.31
CA GLN A 584 32.92 -31.62 0.44
C GLN A 584 31.66 -31.07 -0.23
N GLU A 585 31.74 -30.91 -1.56
CA GLU A 585 30.68 -30.29 -2.35
C GLU A 585 29.66 -31.34 -2.83
N SER A 586 28.40 -30.93 -2.86
CA SER A 586 27.26 -31.69 -3.37
C SER A 586 26.45 -30.81 -4.31
N PHE A 587 25.80 -31.42 -5.29
CA PHE A 587 25.12 -30.74 -6.38
C PHE A 587 23.71 -31.27 -6.59
N ALA A 588 22.78 -30.35 -6.80
CA ALA A 588 21.43 -30.62 -7.24
C ALA A 588 21.05 -29.67 -8.38
N ALA A 589 20.59 -30.23 -9.51
CA ALA A 589 19.96 -29.44 -10.56
C ALA A 589 18.48 -29.25 -10.21
N THR A 590 18.00 -28.00 -10.23
CA THR A 590 16.60 -27.64 -9.97
C THR A 590 15.93 -27.15 -11.26
N ALA A 591 14.60 -26.98 -11.24
CA ALA A 591 13.87 -26.44 -12.41
C ALA A 591 14.31 -25.00 -12.77
N ASP A 592 14.82 -24.27 -11.78
CA ASP A 592 15.14 -22.84 -11.85
C ASP A 592 16.65 -22.56 -11.95
N GLY A 593 17.50 -23.58 -11.81
CA GLY A 593 18.95 -23.44 -11.93
C GLY A 593 19.73 -24.56 -11.26
N TYR A 594 20.73 -24.20 -10.45
CA TYR A 594 21.64 -25.14 -9.80
C TYR A 594 21.83 -24.82 -8.32
N GLU A 595 21.86 -25.84 -7.47
CA GLU A 595 22.11 -25.72 -6.03
C GLU A 595 23.40 -26.46 -5.69
N LEU A 596 24.36 -25.74 -5.12
CA LEU A 596 25.68 -26.24 -4.72
C LEU A 596 25.76 -26.17 -3.20
N THR A 597 25.95 -27.30 -2.52
CA THR A 597 26.07 -27.34 -1.06
C THR A 597 27.42 -27.90 -0.66
N THR A 598 28.19 -27.15 0.14
CA THR A 598 29.44 -27.61 0.74
C THR A 598 29.27 -27.85 2.23
N ALA A 599 29.74 -29.01 2.70
CA ALA A 599 29.89 -29.31 4.11
C ALA A 599 31.31 -28.93 4.56
N LEU A 600 31.39 -28.06 5.58
CA LEU A 600 32.65 -27.52 6.07
C LEU A 600 33.22 -28.44 7.17
N PRO A 601 34.53 -28.77 7.15
CA PRO A 601 35.14 -29.62 8.17
C PRO A 601 35.06 -28.92 9.54
N SER A 602 34.59 -29.65 10.55
CA SER A 602 34.46 -29.16 11.93
C SER A 602 35.83 -29.01 12.60
N ASN A 603 36.57 -27.94 12.28
CA ASN A 603 37.75 -27.53 13.03
C ASN A 603 37.33 -26.71 14.26
N GLU A 604 38.02 -26.85 15.39
CA GLU A 604 37.74 -26.18 16.68
C GLU A 604 37.66 -24.63 16.63
N ARG A 605 38.02 -24.01 15.49
CA ARG A 605 37.98 -22.56 15.27
C ARG A 605 36.98 -22.10 14.20
N SER A 606 36.26 -23.01 13.54
CA SER A 606 35.29 -22.66 12.49
C SER A 606 33.87 -22.73 13.04
N HIS A 607 33.18 -21.59 13.10
CA HIS A 607 31.76 -21.54 13.45
C HIS A 607 30.86 -22.05 12.32
N PHE A 608 31.38 -22.37 11.13
CA PHE A 608 30.58 -22.73 9.96
C PHE A 608 30.34 -24.25 9.86
N VAL A 609 29.09 -24.64 9.60
CA VAL A 609 28.63 -26.03 9.47
C VAL A 609 28.46 -26.41 7.99
N SER A 610 27.73 -25.58 7.24
CA SER A 610 27.47 -25.81 5.82
C SER A 610 27.21 -24.49 5.10
N ALA A 611 27.42 -24.48 3.79
CA ALA A 611 27.04 -23.38 2.93
C ALA A 611 26.36 -23.91 1.66
N THR A 612 25.30 -23.26 1.23
CA THR A 612 24.55 -23.60 0.02
C THR A 612 24.46 -22.38 -0.88
N LEU A 613 24.95 -22.48 -2.12
CA LEU A 613 24.85 -21.45 -3.16
C LEU A 613 23.83 -21.89 -4.22
N VAL A 614 22.87 -21.02 -4.50
CA VAL A 614 21.89 -21.20 -5.56
C VAL A 614 22.27 -20.31 -6.75
N LEU A 615 22.39 -20.92 -7.92
CA LEU A 615 22.70 -20.29 -9.20
C LEU A 615 21.48 -20.37 -10.13
N ASP A 616 21.31 -19.40 -11.01
CA ASP A 616 20.35 -19.46 -12.12
C ASP A 616 20.82 -20.38 -13.27
N LYS A 617 19.99 -20.53 -14.31
CA LYS A 617 20.33 -21.31 -15.53
C LYS A 617 21.55 -20.75 -16.29
N ASN A 618 21.87 -19.47 -16.10
CA ASN A 618 23.01 -18.77 -16.68
C ASN A 618 24.25 -18.81 -15.76
N PHE A 619 24.22 -19.65 -14.71
CA PHE A 619 25.30 -19.79 -13.73
C PHE A 619 25.56 -18.52 -12.91
N ARG A 620 24.58 -17.64 -12.72
CA ARG A 620 24.69 -16.44 -11.88
C ARG A 620 24.21 -16.73 -10.46
N PRO A 621 24.94 -16.31 -9.42
CA PRO A 621 24.47 -16.46 -8.05
C PRO A 621 23.21 -15.66 -7.76
N LEU A 622 22.25 -16.28 -7.09
CA LEU A 622 20.98 -15.66 -6.67
C LEU A 622 20.82 -15.65 -5.15
N GLN A 623 21.29 -16.71 -4.49
CA GLN A 623 21.11 -16.88 -3.05
C GLN A 623 22.29 -17.64 -2.46
N GLN A 624 22.68 -17.29 -1.24
CA GLN A 624 23.57 -18.10 -0.42
C GLN A 624 22.92 -18.35 0.94
N THR A 625 22.99 -19.59 1.42
CA THR A 625 22.52 -19.98 2.76
C THR A 625 23.72 -20.50 3.54
N LEU A 626 23.83 -20.13 4.80
CA LEU A 626 24.94 -20.50 5.67
C LEU A 626 24.39 -21.01 7.00
N GLU A 627 24.88 -22.16 7.44
CA GLU A 627 24.61 -22.68 8.77
C GLU A 627 25.83 -22.48 9.66
N VAL A 628 25.63 -21.81 10.79
CA VAL A 628 26.69 -21.43 11.73
C VAL A 628 26.36 -22.00 13.11
N ARG A 629 27.31 -22.67 13.76
CA ARG A 629 27.20 -23.17 15.13
C ARG A 629 27.88 -22.20 16.10
N ASN A 630 27.08 -21.59 16.98
CA ASN A 630 27.55 -20.76 18.08
C ASN A 630 27.27 -21.47 19.42
N GLY A 631 28.29 -22.10 20.01
CA GLY A 631 28.14 -22.87 21.25
C GLY A 631 27.11 -24.01 21.12
N LYS A 632 25.97 -23.89 21.82
CA LYS A 632 24.85 -24.86 21.77
C LYS A 632 23.77 -24.52 20.73
N ARG A 633 23.85 -23.37 20.03
CA ARG A 633 22.85 -22.90 19.06
C ARG A 633 23.38 -23.03 17.63
N THR A 634 22.49 -23.35 16.69
CA THR A 634 22.77 -23.33 15.24
C THR A 634 21.91 -22.23 14.61
N LEU A 635 22.57 -21.28 13.95
CA LEU A 635 21.97 -20.17 13.21
C LEU A 635 21.96 -20.53 11.73
N ARG A 636 20.82 -20.35 11.05
CA ARG A 636 20.71 -20.49 9.60
C ARG A 636 20.43 -19.12 8.99
N LEU A 637 21.39 -18.60 8.25
CA LEU A 637 21.33 -17.28 7.61
C LEU A 637 21.17 -17.44 6.10
N ARG A 638 20.30 -16.62 5.51
CA ARG A 638 20.05 -16.61 4.07
C ARG A 638 20.28 -15.22 3.51
N TRP A 639 21.16 -15.11 2.51
CA TRP A 639 21.35 -13.94 1.66
C TRP A 639 20.65 -14.19 0.33
N THR A 640 19.76 -13.29 -0.07
CA THR A 640 19.04 -13.35 -1.35
C THR A 640 19.32 -12.07 -2.12
N GLN A 641 19.73 -12.18 -3.39
CA GLN A 641 19.93 -11.03 -4.26
C GLN A 641 18.57 -10.46 -4.69
N VAL A 642 18.34 -9.18 -4.42
CA VAL A 642 17.11 -8.44 -4.74
C VAL A 642 17.27 -7.68 -6.07
N SER A 643 18.40 -7.00 -6.25
CA SER A 643 18.75 -6.32 -7.50
C SER A 643 20.25 -6.41 -7.78
N LEU A 644 20.59 -6.38 -9.06
CA LEU A 644 21.96 -6.28 -9.56
C LEU A 644 21.94 -5.37 -10.79
N GLU A 645 22.57 -4.21 -10.67
CA GLU A 645 22.79 -3.26 -11.75
C GLU A 645 24.27 -3.21 -12.10
N ARG A 646 24.57 -3.01 -13.39
CA ARG A 646 25.95 -2.89 -13.90
C ARG A 646 26.09 -1.62 -14.71
N THR A 647 27.06 -0.81 -14.35
CA THR A 647 27.40 0.45 -15.01
C THR A 647 28.87 0.47 -15.38
N ALA A 648 29.27 1.18 -16.43
CA ALA A 648 30.69 1.29 -16.76
C ALA A 648 31.47 1.91 -15.58
N SER A 649 32.62 1.34 -15.19
CA SER A 649 33.35 1.83 -14.01
C SER A 649 33.79 3.28 -14.12
N ALA A 650 34.03 3.74 -15.35
CA ALA A 650 34.37 5.13 -15.64
C ALA A 650 33.22 6.12 -15.44
N SER A 651 31.96 5.66 -15.47
CA SER A 651 30.79 6.53 -15.27
C SER A 651 30.36 6.64 -13.80
N VAL A 652 30.93 5.83 -12.89
CA VAL A 652 30.61 5.86 -11.46
C VAL A 652 31.62 6.74 -10.71
N PRO A 653 31.18 7.87 -10.12
CA PRO A 653 32.08 8.77 -9.42
C PRO A 653 32.65 8.14 -8.15
N ASP A 654 33.89 8.52 -7.78
CA ASP A 654 34.59 8.03 -6.59
C ASP A 654 33.77 8.21 -5.30
N SER A 655 32.96 9.27 -5.20
CA SER A 655 32.13 9.58 -4.03
C SER A 655 31.13 8.46 -3.67
N ARG A 656 30.72 7.64 -4.65
CA ARG A 656 29.84 6.49 -4.41
C ARG A 656 30.48 5.39 -3.56
N PHE A 657 31.81 5.32 -3.54
CA PHE A 657 32.59 4.33 -2.78
C PHE A 657 33.08 4.86 -1.43
N ASP A 658 32.72 6.10 -1.09
CA ASP A 658 33.01 6.71 0.19
C ASP A 658 31.77 6.65 1.09
N LEU A 659 31.97 6.53 2.40
CA LEU A 659 30.87 6.65 3.38
C LEU A 659 30.37 8.10 3.55
N THR A 660 30.66 8.98 2.59
CA THR A 660 30.19 10.36 2.54
C THR A 660 28.84 10.52 1.85
N ASP A 661 28.37 9.50 1.11
CA ASP A 661 27.13 9.57 0.30
C ASP A 661 25.98 8.66 0.79
N ALA A 662 26.00 8.17 2.04
CA ALA A 662 24.92 7.37 2.62
C ALA A 662 24.32 7.88 3.93
N ALA A 663 24.64 9.11 4.33
CA ALA A 663 23.69 9.90 5.10
C ALA A 663 22.65 10.55 4.17
N SER A 664 22.97 10.77 2.89
CA SER A 664 22.21 11.66 2.01
C SER A 664 21.40 10.94 0.92
N GLY A 665 20.30 10.35 1.37
CA GLY A 665 19.02 10.32 0.64
C GLY A 665 17.85 10.22 1.63
N PRO A 666 16.94 11.21 1.69
CA PRO A 666 17.22 12.58 2.05
C PRO A 666 17.39 12.72 3.58
N SER A 667 18.62 12.62 4.09
CA SER A 667 18.94 13.07 5.43
C SER A 667 20.23 13.88 5.36
N THR A 668 20.07 15.20 5.29
CA THR A 668 21.17 16.14 5.37
C THR A 668 21.80 16.02 6.77
N GLU A 669 22.97 15.39 6.87
CA GLU A 669 23.87 15.65 7.99
C GLU A 669 24.28 17.13 7.95
N LEU A 670 23.92 17.89 8.99
CA LEU A 670 24.99 18.60 9.67
C LEU A 670 25.49 17.68 10.79
N ARG A 671 26.63 17.04 10.54
CA ARG A 671 27.58 16.79 11.63
C ARG A 671 27.79 18.12 12.36
N SER A 672 27.73 18.08 13.67
CA SER A 672 28.97 18.10 14.47
C SER A 672 28.63 18.04 15.96
N PRO A 673 29.67 17.94 16.79
CA PRO A 673 30.33 16.77 17.33
C PRO A 673 29.57 16.28 18.59
N PHE A 674 29.94 15.20 19.27
CA PHE A 674 30.79 15.37 20.44
C PHE A 674 31.14 13.99 21.01
N ARG A 675 32.43 13.77 21.26
CA ARG A 675 32.81 13.24 22.57
C ARG A 675 34.20 13.72 22.96
N ARG A 676 34.19 14.77 23.76
CA ARG A 676 34.65 14.87 25.17
C ARG A 676 34.02 16.18 25.65
N SER A 677 33.21 16.24 26.70
CA SER A 677 33.54 15.89 28.07
C SER A 677 32.26 15.78 28.92
N THR A 678 32.38 15.04 30.01
CA THR A 678 31.53 14.95 31.20
C THR A 678 30.80 16.25 31.60
N THR A 679 29.53 16.10 32.06
CA THR A 679 28.68 17.03 32.86
C THR A 679 27.56 17.87 32.21
N ASN A 680 27.30 17.84 30.89
CA ASN A 680 26.28 18.73 30.26
C ASN A 680 25.01 18.09 29.64
N GLY A 681 24.81 16.78 29.76
CA GLY A 681 23.70 16.06 29.10
C GLY A 681 22.29 16.34 29.65
N ASP A 682 22.15 16.46 30.98
CA ASP A 682 20.86 16.72 31.64
C ASP A 682 20.29 18.12 31.35
N HIS A 683 21.16 19.10 31.10
CA HIS A 683 20.74 20.48 30.86
C HIS A 683 20.10 20.69 29.49
N THR A 684 20.46 19.92 28.46
CA THR A 684 19.89 20.10 27.11
C THR A 684 18.46 19.54 27.02
N GLY A 685 18.20 18.39 27.64
CA GLY A 685 16.86 17.79 27.73
C GLY A 685 15.89 18.69 28.52
N ALA A 686 16.32 19.14 29.70
CA ALA A 686 15.55 20.08 30.53
C ALA A 686 15.28 21.42 29.82
N ARG A 687 16.24 21.95 29.06
CA ARG A 687 16.07 23.20 28.28
C ARG A 687 15.07 23.05 27.14
N ILE A 688 15.09 21.94 26.39
CA ILE A 688 14.12 21.68 25.31
C ILE A 688 12.73 21.42 25.90
N ALA A 689 12.64 20.69 27.01
CA ALA A 689 11.38 20.47 27.72
C ALA A 689 10.78 21.80 28.23
N GLY A 690 11.61 22.67 28.81
CA GLY A 690 11.21 24.04 29.20
C GLY A 690 10.74 24.89 28.02
N LEU A 691 11.44 24.85 26.88
CA LEU A 691 11.03 25.54 25.66
C LEU A 691 9.71 25.01 25.09
N GLN A 692 9.50 23.69 25.12
CA GLN A 692 8.24 23.08 24.68
C GLN A 692 7.08 23.51 25.58
N ILE A 693 7.27 23.54 26.89
CA ILE A 693 6.25 24.05 27.83
C ILE A 693 5.96 25.52 27.57
N ALA A 694 6.98 26.36 27.40
CA ALA A 694 6.80 27.78 27.12
C ALA A 694 6.06 28.02 25.79
N THR A 695 6.35 27.20 24.77
CA THR A 695 5.67 27.21 23.47
C THR A 695 4.20 26.85 23.59
N LEU A 696 3.89 25.73 24.26
CA LEU A 696 2.51 25.30 24.50
C LEU A 696 1.74 26.34 25.31
N TYR A 697 2.39 26.97 26.29
CA TYR A 697 1.80 28.03 27.09
C TYR A 697 1.46 29.29 26.26
N GLN A 698 2.29 29.67 25.29
CA GLN A 698 1.95 30.78 24.38
C GLN A 698 0.79 30.44 23.44
N LEU A 699 0.67 29.18 23.02
CA LEU A 699 -0.50 28.74 22.23
C LEU A 699 -1.77 28.74 23.09
N TYR A 700 -1.66 28.30 24.34
CA TYR A 700 -2.72 28.33 25.34
C TYR A 700 -3.22 29.75 25.64
N GLU A 701 -2.33 30.73 25.89
CA GLU A 701 -2.73 32.14 26.10
C GLU A 701 -3.44 32.76 24.88
N LEU A 702 -3.24 32.19 23.70
CA LEU A 702 -3.87 32.63 22.45
C LEU A 702 -5.08 31.77 22.06
N SER A 703 -5.48 30.80 22.89
CA SER A 703 -6.55 29.83 22.61
C SER A 703 -6.35 29.09 21.28
N ALA A 704 -5.09 28.80 20.95
CA ALA A 704 -4.65 28.12 19.74
C ALA A 704 -4.02 26.75 20.03
N ASP A 705 -4.06 26.31 21.29
CA ASP A 705 -3.63 25.01 21.79
C ASP A 705 -4.64 23.89 21.50
N VAL A 706 -5.92 24.23 21.42
CA VAL A 706 -7.04 23.33 21.07
C VAL A 706 -7.80 23.85 19.84
N GLY A 707 -8.33 22.96 19.02
CA GLY A 707 -9.19 23.30 17.87
C GLY A 707 -8.48 23.86 16.63
N GLN A 708 -7.18 24.18 16.71
CA GLN A 708 -6.33 24.52 15.56
C GLN A 708 -5.43 23.33 15.20
N PRO A 709 -5.19 23.03 13.91
CA PRO A 709 -4.31 21.93 13.48
C PRO A 709 -2.83 22.33 13.61
N ILE A 710 -2.42 22.73 14.82
CA ILE A 710 -1.04 23.08 15.18
C ILE A 710 -0.44 21.90 15.93
N GLU A 711 0.59 21.31 15.36
CA GLU A 711 1.41 20.26 15.93
C GLU A 711 2.72 20.85 16.47
N VAL A 712 3.09 20.44 17.67
CA VAL A 712 4.36 20.81 18.31
C VAL A 712 5.12 19.52 18.52
N ALA A 713 6.11 19.27 17.67
CA ALA A 713 6.88 18.03 17.65
C ALA A 713 8.37 18.33 17.81
N ARG A 714 9.08 17.44 18.50
CA ARG A 714 10.54 17.51 18.55
C ARG A 714 11.11 16.91 17.28
N THR A 715 12.07 17.59 16.67
CA THR A 715 12.78 17.08 15.49
C THR A 715 14.03 16.32 15.94
N GLY A 716 14.47 15.34 15.14
CA GLY A 716 15.62 14.47 15.46
C GLY A 716 16.96 15.22 15.60
N ASP A 717 17.00 16.51 15.28
CA ASP A 717 18.11 17.44 15.43
C ASP A 717 18.14 18.18 16.79
N GLY A 718 17.21 17.87 17.71
CA GLY A 718 17.12 18.52 19.02
C GLY A 718 16.44 19.90 19.02
N ARG A 719 15.72 20.24 17.94
CA ARG A 719 14.87 21.44 17.84
C ARG A 719 13.40 21.13 18.10
N LEU A 720 12.60 22.17 18.29
CA LEU A 720 11.16 22.08 18.45
C LEU A 720 10.48 22.65 17.19
N ARG A 721 9.85 21.78 16.41
CA ARG A 721 9.07 22.15 15.24
C ARG A 721 7.63 22.45 15.63
N ILE A 722 7.14 23.57 15.14
CA ILE A 722 5.75 24.01 15.30
C ILE A 722 5.17 24.13 13.90
N SER A 723 4.42 23.11 13.50
CA SER A 723 3.85 22.98 12.16
C SER A 723 2.33 22.99 12.22
N GLY A 724 1.68 23.65 11.27
CA GLY A 724 0.22 23.65 11.25
C GLY A 724 -0.37 24.74 10.37
N SER A 725 -1.68 24.67 10.12
CA SER A 725 -2.42 25.73 9.45
C SER A 725 -3.21 26.55 10.48
N VAL A 726 -3.17 27.89 10.32
CA VAL A 726 -4.00 28.81 11.10
C VAL A 726 -4.80 29.63 10.11
N GLU A 727 -6.12 29.49 10.14
CA GLU A 727 -7.03 30.14 9.19
C GLU A 727 -7.04 31.66 9.35
N ASP A 728 -7.05 32.16 10.60
CA ASP A 728 -7.04 33.60 10.88
C ASP A 728 -5.61 34.18 10.70
N PRO A 729 -5.38 35.06 9.70
CA PRO A 729 -4.08 35.67 9.48
C PRO A 729 -3.63 36.60 10.61
N ALA A 730 -4.56 37.18 11.38
CA ALA A 730 -4.25 38.01 12.53
C ALA A 730 -3.78 37.16 13.72
N LEU A 731 -4.46 36.04 13.98
CA LEU A 731 -4.04 35.06 14.98
C LEU A 731 -2.66 34.46 14.64
N ARG A 732 -2.40 34.08 13.38
CA ARG A 732 -1.08 33.59 12.94
C ARG A 732 0.04 34.59 13.25
N ARG A 733 -0.16 35.88 12.92
CA ARG A 733 0.83 36.92 13.23
C ARG A 733 1.09 37.06 14.72
N ARG A 734 0.04 37.00 15.54
CA ARG A 734 0.15 37.03 17.01
C ARG A 734 0.93 35.83 17.55
N ILE A 735 0.62 34.63 17.06
CA ILE A 735 1.33 33.39 17.42
C ILE A 735 2.81 33.50 17.07
N VAL A 736 3.15 33.82 15.83
CA VAL A 736 4.55 33.95 15.38
C VAL A 736 5.29 35.03 16.18
N THR A 737 4.64 36.15 16.49
CA THR A 737 5.26 37.24 17.26
C THR A 737 5.51 36.85 18.72
N ARG A 738 4.60 36.10 19.36
CA ARG A 738 4.80 35.60 20.73
C ARG A 738 5.89 34.53 20.79
N LEU A 739 5.90 33.59 19.85
CA LEU A 739 6.88 32.50 19.80
C LEU A 739 8.31 32.98 19.54
N LYS A 740 8.49 34.02 18.72
CA LYS A 740 9.81 34.64 18.47
C LYS A 740 10.40 35.36 19.69
N LYS A 741 9.60 35.65 20.73
CA LYS A 741 10.05 36.32 21.96
C LYS A 741 10.43 35.35 23.09
N LEU A 742 10.31 34.04 22.86
CA LEU A 742 10.64 33.04 23.87
C LEU A 742 12.16 32.88 24.03
N GLU A 743 12.60 32.60 25.25
CA GLU A 743 14.00 32.25 25.51
C GLU A 743 14.38 30.95 24.76
N ASN A 744 15.52 30.93 24.09
CA ASN A 744 15.94 29.86 23.17
C ASN A 744 15.06 29.73 21.91
N SER A 745 14.45 30.81 21.41
CA SER A 745 13.71 30.82 20.14
C SER A 745 14.51 30.36 18.92
N GLU A 746 15.85 30.33 19.02
CA GLU A 746 16.76 29.78 18.00
C GLU A 746 16.57 28.26 17.78
N LEU A 747 16.01 27.57 18.77
CA LEU A 747 15.68 26.15 18.70
C LEU A 747 14.26 25.89 18.16
N LEU A 748 13.51 26.93 17.76
CA LEU A 748 12.16 26.81 17.20
C LEU A 748 12.20 26.77 15.66
N ASP A 749 11.62 25.73 15.08
CA ASP A 749 11.35 25.61 13.63
C ASP A 749 9.86 25.93 13.38
N LEU A 750 9.57 27.15 12.92
CA LEU A 750 8.19 27.63 12.71
C LEU A 750 7.71 27.35 11.28
N GLN A 751 6.84 26.37 11.13
CA GLN A 751 6.20 25.96 9.87
C GLN A 751 4.67 26.15 9.95
N LEU A 752 4.27 27.36 10.34
CA LEU A 752 2.86 27.76 10.39
C LEU A 752 2.45 28.32 9.03
N ASN A 753 1.65 27.59 8.28
CA ASN A 753 1.19 27.98 6.95
C ASN A 753 -0.13 28.77 7.05
N GLN A 754 -0.30 29.77 6.17
CA GLN A 754 -1.65 30.25 5.86
C GLN A 754 -2.28 29.18 4.99
N SER A 755 -3.55 28.83 5.20
CA SER A 755 -4.28 27.85 4.39
C SER A 755 -4.32 28.19 2.89
N SER A 756 -3.81 29.37 2.48
CA SER A 756 -3.61 29.79 1.09
C SER A 756 -2.18 29.66 0.54
N ASP A 757 -1.16 29.35 1.34
CA ASP A 757 0.24 29.21 0.90
C ASP A 757 0.93 28.04 1.65
N ALA A 758 0.82 26.82 1.11
CA ALA A 758 1.84 25.76 1.13
C ALA A 758 1.24 24.41 0.75
N ALA A 759 1.44 24.02 -0.51
CA ALA A 759 1.50 22.62 -0.91
C ALA A 759 2.91 22.10 -0.57
N THR A 760 3.10 21.63 0.66
CA THR A 760 4.21 20.75 1.06
C THR A 760 3.76 19.91 2.26
N PRO A 761 3.71 18.57 2.13
CA PRO A 761 3.35 17.70 3.23
C PRO A 761 4.57 17.49 4.12
N HIS A 762 4.49 17.93 5.38
CA HIS A 762 5.40 17.46 6.41
C HIS A 762 4.93 16.11 6.93
N THR A 763 5.86 15.17 6.86
CA THR A 763 5.82 13.79 7.30
C THR A 763 5.80 13.73 8.83
N ASN A 764 4.68 13.25 9.39
CA ASN A 764 4.63 12.46 10.62
C ASN A 764 3.32 11.66 10.59
N GLN A 765 3.42 10.46 10.05
CA GLN A 765 2.33 9.49 9.99
C GLN A 765 2.52 8.50 11.15
N ALA A 766 2.28 8.97 12.36
CA ALA A 766 1.95 8.12 13.51
C ALA A 766 0.72 8.75 14.17
N GLN A 767 -0.40 8.01 14.16
CA GLN A 767 -1.71 8.43 14.69
C GLN A 767 -2.31 9.70 14.06
N ARG A 768 -2.67 9.66 12.77
CA ARG A 768 -3.85 10.42 12.32
C ARG A 768 -5.08 9.75 12.91
N SER A 769 -5.50 10.21 14.08
CA SER A 769 -6.78 9.80 14.64
C SER A 769 -7.86 10.63 13.96
N ASN A 770 -8.81 9.94 13.35
CA ASN A 770 -9.95 10.49 12.63
C ASN A 770 -10.72 11.47 13.52
N THR A 771 -10.38 12.76 13.46
CA THR A 771 -11.23 13.79 14.05
C THR A 771 -12.35 14.06 13.06
N LEU A 772 -13.42 13.28 13.19
CA LEU A 772 -14.67 13.46 12.45
C LEU A 772 -15.26 14.81 12.87
N LEU A 773 -15.16 15.82 12.00
CA LEU A 773 -15.86 17.08 12.17
C LEU A 773 -17.32 16.85 11.76
N TYR A 774 -18.25 16.84 12.72
CA TYR A 774 -19.66 16.55 12.45
C TYR A 774 -20.39 17.81 11.97
N GLU A 775 -20.84 17.82 10.72
CA GLU A 775 -21.79 18.83 10.21
C GLU A 775 -23.23 18.33 10.47
N ILE A 776 -23.92 18.94 11.42
CA ILE A 776 -25.31 18.58 11.77
C ILE A 776 -26.23 19.17 10.71
N LYS A 777 -26.49 18.41 9.63
CA LYS A 777 -27.63 18.64 8.73
C LYS A 777 -28.88 17.93 9.28
N GLU A 778 -30.06 18.43 8.91
CA GLU A 778 -31.44 18.13 9.38
C GLU A 778 -31.91 16.65 9.30
N ALA A 779 -31.06 15.69 9.62
CA ALA A 779 -31.36 14.26 9.55
C ALA A 779 -31.42 13.64 10.96
N LYS A 780 -32.40 12.77 11.14
CA LYS A 780 -32.80 12.21 12.44
C LYS A 780 -31.70 11.29 13.02
N PRO A 781 -31.35 11.41 14.32
CA PRO A 781 -30.30 10.61 14.94
C PRO A 781 -30.74 9.15 15.12
N VAL A 782 -29.78 8.20 15.09
CA VAL A 782 -30.06 6.76 15.22
C VAL A 782 -30.69 6.42 16.58
N ILE A 783 -30.36 7.18 17.63
CA ILE A 783 -30.94 7.03 18.97
C ILE A 783 -32.33 7.68 19.15
N GLU A 784 -32.90 8.25 18.09
CA GLU A 784 -34.21 8.94 18.11
C GLU A 784 -35.31 8.20 18.89
N PRO A 785 -35.53 6.87 18.71
CA PRO A 785 -36.62 6.17 19.41
C PRO A 785 -36.47 6.22 20.94
N SER A 786 -35.26 5.99 21.45
CA SER A 786 -34.95 6.01 22.89
C SER A 786 -34.95 7.44 23.44
N LEU A 787 -34.42 8.41 22.68
CA LEU A 787 -34.42 9.82 23.06
C LEU A 787 -35.85 10.39 23.13
N ARG A 788 -36.71 10.02 22.17
CA ARG A 788 -38.14 10.39 22.17
C ARG A 788 -38.86 9.81 23.39
N ALA A 789 -38.61 8.55 23.75
CA ALA A 789 -39.20 7.92 24.93
C ALA A 789 -38.77 8.66 26.22
N TYR A 790 -37.49 9.00 26.35
CA TYR A 790 -36.97 9.77 27.48
C TYR A 790 -37.59 11.18 27.57
N LEU A 791 -37.61 11.95 26.48
CA LEU A 791 -38.16 13.32 26.47
C LEU A 791 -39.68 13.33 26.72
N SER A 792 -40.39 12.31 26.27
CA SER A 792 -41.83 12.14 26.56
C SER A 792 -42.08 11.87 28.04
N SER A 793 -41.20 11.11 28.71
CA SER A 793 -41.27 10.87 30.16
C SER A 793 -41.06 12.14 31.01
N LYS A 794 -40.48 13.20 30.40
CA LYS A 794 -40.26 14.52 31.03
C LYS A 794 -41.41 15.52 30.77
N ASN A 795 -42.55 15.09 30.24
CA ASN A 795 -43.72 15.93 29.92
C ASN A 795 -43.43 17.07 28.91
N ILE A 796 -42.52 16.85 27.96
CA ILE A 796 -42.25 17.81 26.88
C ILE A 796 -43.37 17.68 25.82
N SER A 797 -43.98 18.80 25.43
CA SER A 797 -45.02 18.85 24.39
C SER A 797 -44.48 18.34 23.04
N GLU A 798 -45.30 17.61 22.26
CA GLU A 798 -44.92 17.08 20.94
C GLU A 798 -44.41 18.17 19.99
N GLU A 799 -44.95 19.39 20.07
CA GLU A 799 -44.54 20.53 19.25
C GLU A 799 -43.09 21.00 19.55
N LYS A 800 -42.60 20.77 20.77
CA LYS A 800 -41.23 21.13 21.20
C LYS A 800 -40.26 19.94 21.16
N LEU A 801 -40.74 18.74 20.84
CA LEU A 801 -39.95 17.51 20.94
C LEU A 801 -38.79 17.47 19.95
N ASN A 802 -39.06 17.71 18.66
CA ASN A 802 -38.04 17.72 17.59
C ASN A 802 -36.94 18.78 17.80
N PRO A 803 -37.25 20.08 18.06
CA PRO A 803 -36.19 21.07 18.29
C PRO A 803 -35.38 20.77 19.55
N THR A 804 -36.00 20.19 20.59
CA THR A 804 -35.27 19.77 21.80
C THR A 804 -34.34 18.59 21.51
N MET A 805 -34.74 17.65 20.67
CA MET A 805 -33.89 16.52 20.24
C MET A 805 -32.68 16.96 19.42
N GLU A 806 -32.85 17.92 18.52
CA GLU A 806 -31.75 18.49 17.72
C GLU A 806 -30.76 19.25 18.61
N GLN A 807 -31.29 20.10 19.51
CA GLN A 807 -30.47 20.81 20.49
C GLN A 807 -29.69 19.84 21.39
N TYR A 808 -30.34 18.75 21.82
CA TYR A 808 -29.72 17.71 22.63
C TYR A 808 -28.58 17.02 21.89
N SER A 809 -28.82 16.56 20.65
CA SER A 809 -27.83 15.88 19.82
C SER A 809 -26.62 16.79 19.55
N ARG A 810 -26.88 18.06 19.24
CA ARG A 810 -25.84 19.07 19.07
C ARG A 810 -25.01 19.27 20.33
N HIS A 811 -25.65 19.31 21.50
CA HIS A 811 -24.93 19.50 22.75
C HIS A 811 -24.03 18.30 23.07
N VAL A 812 -24.53 17.07 22.92
CA VAL A 812 -23.73 15.84 23.13
C VAL A 812 -22.52 15.79 22.21
N LEU A 813 -22.69 16.06 20.91
CA LEU A 813 -21.59 16.04 19.94
C LEU A 813 -20.56 17.15 20.20
N LEU A 814 -20.99 18.35 20.58
CA LEU A 814 -20.08 19.44 20.91
C LEU A 814 -19.29 19.15 22.20
N SER A 815 -19.95 18.62 23.23
CA SER A 815 -19.29 18.23 24.47
C SER A 815 -18.31 17.08 24.27
N SER A 816 -18.65 16.08 23.44
CA SER A 816 -17.71 14.99 23.12
C SER A 816 -16.48 15.48 22.35
N GLN A 817 -16.68 16.42 21.43
CA GLN A 817 -15.60 17.03 20.67
C GLN A 817 -14.67 17.89 21.56
N ARG A 818 -15.24 18.70 22.46
CA ARG A 818 -14.44 19.49 23.42
C ARG A 818 -13.64 18.59 24.36
N ALA A 819 -14.28 17.57 24.92
CA ALA A 819 -13.59 16.59 25.76
C ALA A 819 -12.44 15.89 25.00
N LEU A 820 -12.63 15.56 23.72
CA LEU A 820 -11.55 15.01 22.89
C LEU A 820 -10.41 16.01 22.68
N GLN A 821 -10.71 17.29 22.46
CA GLN A 821 -9.71 18.35 22.32
C GLN A 821 -8.87 18.52 23.60
N ASP A 822 -9.51 18.53 24.77
CA ASP A 822 -8.80 18.59 26.05
C ASP A 822 -7.97 17.34 26.33
N ALA A 823 -8.45 16.15 25.92
CA ALA A 823 -7.67 14.92 25.99
C ALA A 823 -6.39 14.98 25.13
N TYR A 824 -6.49 15.55 23.91
CA TYR A 824 -5.32 15.79 23.06
C TYR A 824 -4.33 16.77 23.68
N ALA A 825 -4.82 17.85 24.29
CA ALA A 825 -3.98 18.84 24.96
C ALA A 825 -3.23 18.19 26.14
N LEU A 826 -3.91 17.39 26.96
CA LEU A 826 -3.31 16.66 28.08
C LEU A 826 -2.26 15.63 27.63
N HIS A 827 -2.54 14.86 26.58
CA HIS A 827 -1.57 13.92 26.00
C HIS A 827 -0.32 14.67 25.47
N ARG A 828 -0.53 15.80 24.80
CA ARG A 828 0.56 16.66 24.31
C ARG A 828 1.40 17.24 25.44
N LEU A 829 0.78 17.58 26.58
CA LEU A 829 1.49 18.02 27.78
C LEU A 829 2.23 16.86 28.48
N GLY A 830 1.75 15.63 28.34
CA GLY A 830 2.41 14.43 28.86
C GLY A 830 3.65 14.02 28.06
N SER A 831 3.63 14.19 26.74
CA SER A 831 4.76 13.82 25.87
C SER A 831 6.07 14.55 26.20
N VAL A 832 5.99 15.69 26.91
CA VAL A 832 7.14 16.46 27.41
C VAL A 832 8.07 15.61 28.29
N PHE A 833 7.51 14.67 29.08
CA PHE A 833 8.25 13.84 30.06
C PHE A 833 8.77 12.52 29.52
N SER A 834 8.63 12.26 28.21
CA SER A 834 9.21 11.07 27.57
C SER A 834 10.75 11.03 27.60
N ILE A 835 11.42 12.17 27.86
CA ILE A 835 12.89 12.34 27.78
C ILE A 835 13.46 13.10 29.00
N SER A 836 12.63 13.65 29.89
CA SER A 836 13.10 14.46 31.02
C SER A 836 12.19 14.31 32.22
N ASP A 837 12.80 14.12 33.40
CA ASP A 837 12.05 14.00 34.64
C ASP A 837 11.46 15.34 35.06
N MET A 838 10.28 15.29 35.67
CA MET A 838 9.59 16.49 36.17
C MET A 838 10.43 17.31 37.15
N SER A 839 11.37 16.68 37.87
CA SER A 839 12.33 17.31 38.78
C SER A 839 13.42 18.14 38.08
N SER A 840 13.68 17.89 36.80
CA SER A 840 14.71 18.57 36.00
C SER A 840 14.25 19.93 35.43
N LEU A 841 12.95 20.23 35.50
CA LEU A 841 12.38 21.49 35.01
C LEU A 841 12.58 22.66 35.99
N ASP A 842 12.84 23.84 35.46
CA ASP A 842 12.88 25.08 36.24
C ASP A 842 11.48 25.41 36.83
N LEU A 843 11.47 26.23 37.89
CA LEU A 843 10.25 26.55 38.63
C LEU A 843 9.21 27.28 37.77
N ALA A 844 9.63 28.09 36.80
CA ALA A 844 8.70 28.82 35.94
C ALA A 844 8.05 27.90 34.90
N SER A 845 8.79 26.97 34.31
CA SER A 845 8.22 25.95 33.42
C SER A 845 7.28 25.00 34.16
N ARG A 846 7.62 24.58 35.38
CA ARG A 846 6.72 23.73 36.18
C ARG A 846 5.36 24.42 36.44
N ARG A 847 5.38 25.69 36.82
CA ARG A 847 4.15 26.48 37.03
C ARG A 847 3.28 26.60 35.78
N ARG A 848 3.88 26.96 34.63
CA ARG A 848 3.18 27.07 33.35
C ARG A 848 2.56 25.74 32.96
N TRP A 849 3.29 24.64 33.16
CA TRP A 849 2.80 23.30 32.87
C TRP A 849 1.65 22.89 33.79
N ALA A 850 1.79 23.09 35.11
CA ALA A 850 0.75 22.78 36.09
C ALA A 850 -0.52 23.60 35.89
N GLU A 851 -0.40 24.84 35.41
CA GLU A 851 -1.53 25.69 35.05
C GLU A 851 -2.33 25.11 33.86
N MET A 852 -1.65 24.81 32.74
CA MET A 852 -2.28 24.22 31.56
C MET A 852 -2.90 22.86 31.87
N VAL A 853 -2.17 21.96 32.55
CA VAL A 853 -2.68 20.65 32.96
C VAL A 853 -3.91 20.81 33.86
N GLY A 854 -3.87 21.73 34.82
CA GLY A 854 -5.01 21.98 35.69
C GLY A 854 -6.22 22.63 35.02
N LYS A 855 -6.06 23.31 33.89
CA LYS A 855 -7.19 23.83 33.11
C LYS A 855 -7.83 22.73 32.27
N HIS A 856 -7.05 22.04 31.43
CA HIS A 856 -7.59 20.99 30.57
C HIS A 856 -8.13 19.78 31.35
N SER A 857 -7.52 19.41 32.48
CA SER A 857 -8.05 18.32 33.31
C SER A 857 -9.39 18.68 33.96
N ALA A 858 -9.55 19.93 34.43
CA ALA A 858 -10.81 20.40 34.98
C ALA A 858 -11.91 20.52 33.92
N ASP A 859 -11.58 21.07 32.74
CA ASP A 859 -12.52 21.22 31.63
C ASP A 859 -12.95 19.84 31.08
N LEU A 860 -12.00 18.93 30.88
CA LEU A 860 -12.28 17.54 30.50
C LEU A 860 -13.18 16.83 31.54
N ASN A 861 -12.85 16.94 32.83
CA ASN A 861 -13.63 16.32 33.88
C ASN A 861 -15.05 16.91 33.93
N SER A 862 -15.20 18.22 33.75
CA SER A 862 -16.50 18.87 33.68
C SER A 862 -17.33 18.41 32.47
N GLU A 863 -16.74 18.36 31.27
CA GLU A 863 -17.42 17.91 30.05
C GLU A 863 -17.80 16.43 30.13
N LEU A 864 -16.95 15.57 30.70
CA LEU A 864 -17.26 14.15 30.90
C LEU A 864 -18.36 13.91 31.94
N ASN A 865 -18.36 14.65 33.06
CA ASN A 865 -19.44 14.55 34.02
C ASN A 865 -20.77 15.06 33.42
N SER A 866 -20.74 16.16 32.65
CA SER A 866 -21.90 16.65 31.91
C SER A 866 -22.43 15.62 30.90
N LEU A 867 -21.56 14.98 30.12
CA LEU A 867 -21.93 13.91 29.19
C LEU A 867 -22.52 12.70 29.93
N SER A 868 -21.92 12.31 31.06
CA SER A 868 -22.43 11.22 31.88
C SER A 868 -23.84 11.52 32.41
N GLU A 869 -24.05 12.70 33.01
CA GLU A 869 -25.34 13.13 33.54
C GLU A 869 -26.43 13.19 32.47
N GLN A 870 -26.06 13.54 31.23
CA GLN A 870 -26.98 13.59 30.11
C GLN A 870 -27.31 12.21 29.54
N LEU A 871 -26.32 11.33 29.39
CA LEU A 871 -26.50 10.03 28.73
C LEU A 871 -27.10 8.95 29.65
N LEU A 872 -26.83 8.99 30.96
CA LEU A 872 -27.30 8.00 31.93
C LEU A 872 -28.84 7.84 31.96
N PRO A 873 -29.65 8.93 31.91
CA PRO A 873 -31.11 8.82 31.91
C PRO A 873 -31.72 8.22 30.63
N ILE A 874 -30.96 8.11 29.53
CA ILE A 874 -31.44 7.53 28.26
C ILE A 874 -31.46 5.99 28.35
N ASP A 875 -30.54 5.40 29.12
CA ASP A 875 -30.49 3.96 29.38
C ASP A 875 -30.63 3.66 30.88
N PRO A 876 -31.87 3.49 31.38
CA PRO A 876 -32.13 3.21 32.79
C PRO A 876 -31.70 1.81 33.23
N ALA A 877 -31.35 0.91 32.30
CA ALA A 877 -30.88 -0.45 32.61
C ALA A 877 -29.36 -0.51 32.84
N PHE A 878 -28.64 0.59 32.60
CA PHE A 878 -27.20 0.67 32.82
C PHE A 878 -26.87 0.55 34.32
N HIS A 879 -26.27 -0.59 34.69
CA HIS A 879 -25.66 -0.76 36.00
C HIS A 879 -24.21 -0.30 35.93
N ASN A 880 -23.86 0.72 36.71
CA ASN A 880 -22.48 1.21 36.86
C ASN A 880 -21.53 0.05 37.22
N SER A 881 -20.93 -0.59 36.23
CA SER A 881 -19.80 -1.48 36.44
C SER A 881 -18.64 -0.61 36.89
N ILE A 882 -18.28 -0.75 38.15
CA ILE A 882 -17.21 0.00 38.82
C ILE A 882 -15.98 -0.02 37.92
N SER A 883 -15.63 1.15 37.37
CA SER A 883 -14.40 1.31 36.59
C SER A 883 -13.22 0.90 37.49
N PRO A 884 -12.28 0.09 37.00
CA PRO A 884 -11.17 -0.39 37.81
C PRO A 884 -10.46 0.79 38.50
N GLN A 885 -10.09 0.60 39.78
CA GLN A 885 -9.37 1.61 40.55
C GLN A 885 -8.13 2.05 39.78
N ALA A 886 -8.16 3.25 39.22
CA ALA A 886 -7.04 3.76 38.47
C ALA A 886 -5.87 4.01 39.45
N SER A 887 -4.65 3.73 39.01
CA SER A 887 -3.43 3.90 39.79
C SER A 887 -3.15 5.39 40.04
N GLN A 888 -2.73 5.74 41.25
CA GLN A 888 -2.38 7.12 41.59
C GLN A 888 -1.22 7.62 40.72
N ILE A 889 -1.37 8.79 40.11
CA ILE A 889 -0.31 9.46 39.34
C ILE A 889 0.65 10.14 40.31
N GLU A 890 1.94 9.79 40.24
CA GLU A 890 3.01 10.32 41.10
C GLU A 890 4.16 10.94 40.31
N ASN A 891 4.41 10.50 39.08
CA ASN A 891 5.50 11.01 38.24
C ASN A 891 5.04 11.34 36.80
N GLY A 892 5.93 11.97 36.03
CA GLY A 892 5.65 12.41 34.66
C GLY A 892 5.42 11.26 33.67
N GLU A 893 6.05 10.11 33.88
CA GLU A 893 5.87 8.92 33.04
C GLU A 893 4.48 8.31 33.21
N GLN A 894 4.02 8.15 34.46
CA GLN A 894 2.66 7.71 34.78
C GLN A 894 1.60 8.69 34.26
N PHE A 895 1.89 10.00 34.30
CA PHE A 895 1.02 11.01 33.71
C PHE A 895 0.89 10.81 32.19
N PHE A 896 2.00 10.57 31.48
CA PHE A 896 1.98 10.30 30.04
C PHE A 896 1.19 9.03 29.69
N GLN A 897 1.45 7.92 30.39
CA GLN A 897 0.71 6.66 30.17
C GLN A 897 -0.81 6.82 30.41
N THR A 898 -1.19 7.55 31.48
CA THR A 898 -2.61 7.78 31.81
C THR A 898 -3.30 8.66 30.77
N THR A 899 -2.60 9.68 30.25
CA THR A 899 -3.14 10.58 29.22
C THR A 899 -3.23 9.93 27.84
N ASP A 900 -2.31 9.01 27.50
CA ASP A 900 -2.38 8.19 26.29
C ASP A 900 -3.58 7.22 26.33
N GLU A 901 -3.77 6.50 27.44
CA GLU A 901 -4.93 5.62 27.61
C GLU A 901 -6.25 6.41 27.56
N LEU A 902 -6.29 7.58 28.21
CA LEU A 902 -7.45 8.47 28.20
C LEU A 902 -7.79 8.92 26.78
N LEU A 903 -6.79 9.33 25.98
CA LEU A 903 -6.99 9.77 24.61
C LEU A 903 -7.60 8.66 23.74
N HIS A 904 -7.10 7.43 23.84
CA HIS A 904 -7.65 6.29 23.11
C HIS A 904 -9.12 6.01 23.48
N ARG A 905 -9.46 6.04 24.77
CA ARG A 905 -10.85 5.88 25.24
C ARG A 905 -11.75 7.02 24.78
N MET A 906 -11.25 8.26 24.76
CA MET A 906 -12.00 9.43 24.26
C MET A 906 -12.26 9.39 22.76
N GLN A 907 -11.31 8.90 21.97
CA GLN A 907 -11.50 8.70 20.53
C GLN A 907 -12.61 7.68 20.27
N TYR A 908 -12.60 6.57 21.02
CA TYR A 908 -13.66 5.56 20.95
C TYR A 908 -15.03 6.14 21.36
N LEU A 909 -15.10 6.88 22.47
CA LEU A 909 -16.33 7.52 22.93
C LEU A 909 -16.88 8.51 21.88
N ASN A 910 -16.02 9.36 21.32
CA ASN A 910 -16.43 10.33 20.29
C ASN A 910 -16.93 9.63 19.03
N GLN A 911 -16.31 8.52 18.63
CA GLN A 911 -16.78 7.70 17.51
C GLN A 911 -18.17 7.10 17.78
N VAL A 912 -18.39 6.52 18.95
CA VAL A 912 -19.68 5.91 19.33
C VAL A 912 -20.79 6.96 19.38
N LEU A 913 -20.54 8.12 20.03
CA LEU A 913 -21.51 9.21 20.09
C LEU A 913 -21.78 9.81 18.71
N GLY A 914 -20.76 9.91 17.86
CA GLY A 914 -20.91 10.27 16.46
C GLY A 914 -21.85 9.35 15.69
N ILE A 915 -21.77 8.03 15.89
CA ILE A 915 -22.67 7.07 15.25
C ILE A 915 -24.10 7.20 15.78
N LEU A 916 -24.28 7.41 17.09
CA LEU A 916 -25.60 7.46 17.73
C LEU A 916 -26.38 8.75 17.45
N PHE A 917 -25.68 9.89 17.43
CA PHE A 917 -26.27 11.23 17.37
C PHE A 917 -26.15 11.89 15.98
N THR A 918 -25.61 11.19 14.98
CA THR A 918 -25.66 11.62 13.57
C THR A 918 -26.49 10.65 12.72
N SER A 919 -26.90 11.06 11.52
CA SER A 919 -27.75 10.27 10.63
C SER A 919 -27.03 9.16 9.86
N ASN A 920 -25.78 8.84 10.22
CA ASN A 920 -24.93 7.92 9.46
C ASN A 920 -25.12 6.47 9.93
N THR A 921 -26.07 5.74 9.34
CA THR A 921 -26.34 4.32 9.62
C THR A 921 -25.39 3.38 8.86
N ALA A 922 -24.08 3.61 8.91
CA ALA A 922 -23.11 2.85 8.10
C ALA A 922 -22.64 1.52 8.71
N SER A 923 -23.00 1.16 9.96
CA SER A 923 -22.37 -0.01 10.61
C SER A 923 -23.19 -0.80 11.65
N THR A 924 -24.45 -0.46 11.92
CA THR A 924 -25.26 -1.16 12.93
C THR A 924 -26.14 -2.27 12.37
N ASN A 925 -25.55 -3.27 11.70
CA ASN A 925 -26.31 -4.46 11.26
C ASN A 925 -26.36 -5.59 12.31
N GLN A 926 -25.69 -5.45 13.47
CA GLN A 926 -25.63 -6.50 14.50
C GLN A 926 -25.75 -6.02 15.96
N VAL A 927 -25.83 -4.71 16.23
CA VAL A 927 -25.81 -4.16 17.60
C VAL A 927 -26.92 -3.13 17.75
N THR A 928 -27.75 -3.22 18.79
CA THR A 928 -28.84 -2.26 18.99
C THR A 928 -28.27 -0.88 19.41
N PRO A 929 -28.95 0.25 19.11
CA PRO A 929 -28.47 1.57 19.52
C PRO A 929 -28.25 1.72 21.03
N LEU A 930 -29.03 0.99 21.85
CA LEU A 930 -28.86 0.93 23.29
C LEU A 930 -27.61 0.15 23.70
N ASP A 931 -27.32 -1.00 23.08
CA ASP A 931 -26.07 -1.75 23.35
C ASP A 931 -24.82 -0.93 22.98
N LEU A 932 -24.91 -0.09 21.93
CA LEU A 932 -23.82 0.82 21.57
C LEU A 932 -23.67 1.95 22.60
N LEU A 933 -24.78 2.50 23.10
CA LEU A 933 -24.74 3.49 24.18
C LEU A 933 -24.14 2.90 25.45
N GLU A 934 -24.52 1.68 25.83
CA GLU A 934 -23.96 0.94 26.96
C GLU A 934 -22.44 0.76 26.83
N ARG A 935 -21.96 0.32 25.66
CA ARG A 935 -20.52 0.23 25.38
C ARG A 935 -19.82 1.57 25.49
N GLY A 936 -20.42 2.64 24.96
CA GLY A 936 -19.91 4.01 25.08
C GLY A 936 -19.80 4.48 26.53
N LEU A 937 -20.86 4.28 27.32
CA LEU A 937 -20.90 4.60 28.75
C LEU A 937 -19.87 3.80 29.55
N SER A 938 -19.70 2.51 29.25
CA SER A 938 -18.71 1.65 29.90
C SER A 938 -17.25 2.06 29.59
N ALA A 939 -17.01 2.64 28.41
CA ALA A 939 -15.70 3.10 27.97
C ALA A 939 -15.35 4.52 28.45
N MET A 940 -16.31 5.23 29.06
CA MET A 940 -16.13 6.63 29.49
C MET A 940 -15.06 6.75 30.60
N PRO A 941 -13.97 7.52 30.40
CA PRO A 941 -12.82 7.53 31.31
C PRO A 941 -12.99 8.48 32.52
N LEU A 942 -14.11 8.36 33.25
CA LEU A 942 -14.42 9.25 34.39
C LEU A 942 -13.39 9.16 35.52
N SER A 943 -12.88 7.95 35.81
CA SER A 943 -11.90 7.75 36.89
C SER A 943 -10.54 8.35 36.53
N GLN A 944 -10.07 8.16 35.29
CA GLN A 944 -8.80 8.73 34.81
C GLN A 944 -8.87 10.26 34.76
N ALA A 945 -9.98 10.84 34.28
CA ALA A 945 -10.18 12.29 34.26
C ALA A 945 -10.16 12.90 35.67
N ALA A 946 -10.86 12.29 36.63
CA ALA A 946 -10.86 12.73 38.03
C ALA A 946 -9.47 12.61 38.69
N GLN A 947 -8.66 11.61 38.30
CA GLN A 947 -7.30 11.46 38.81
C GLN A 947 -6.34 12.51 38.27
N LEU A 948 -6.44 12.85 36.99
CA LEU A 948 -5.66 13.92 36.39
C LEU A 948 -5.99 15.27 37.05
N ASP A 949 -7.27 15.54 37.33
CA ASP A 949 -7.71 16.76 38.03
C ASP A 949 -7.19 16.83 39.49
N ARG A 950 -7.27 15.71 40.24
CA ARG A 950 -6.68 15.62 41.59
C ARG A 950 -5.17 15.78 41.56
N PHE A 951 -4.49 15.18 40.59
CA PHE A 951 -3.05 15.31 40.42
C PHE A 951 -2.66 16.77 40.12
N ALA A 952 -3.36 17.42 39.19
CA ALA A 952 -3.16 18.83 38.87
C ALA A 952 -3.40 19.76 40.09
N SER A 953 -4.43 19.46 40.88
CA SER A 953 -4.72 20.20 42.13
C SER A 953 -3.61 20.05 43.17
N ARG A 954 -3.04 18.83 43.33
CA ARG A 954 -1.89 18.59 44.22
C ARG A 954 -0.64 19.34 43.74
N LEU A 955 -0.41 19.37 42.43
CA LEU A 955 0.71 20.10 41.84
C LEU A 955 0.61 21.61 42.10
N LYS A 956 -0.54 22.23 41.80
CA LYS A 956 -0.78 23.64 42.10
C LYS A 956 -0.60 23.97 43.58
N ALA A 957 -1.02 23.08 44.48
CA ALA A 957 -0.83 23.25 45.93
C ALA A 957 0.66 23.18 46.35
N SER A 958 1.42 22.24 45.78
CA SER A 958 2.85 22.06 46.06
C SER A 958 3.70 23.25 45.59
N GLU A 959 3.37 23.85 44.45
CA GLU A 959 4.07 25.02 43.91
C GLU A 959 3.78 26.30 44.70
N LYS A 960 2.53 26.45 45.18
CA LYS A 960 2.12 27.57 46.05
C LYS A 960 2.78 27.49 47.44
N ALA A 961 3.11 26.28 47.91
CA ALA A 961 3.89 26.09 49.13
C ALA A 961 5.38 26.44 48.93
N GLN A 962 5.98 26.04 47.79
CA GLN A 962 7.37 26.39 47.46
C GLN A 962 7.58 27.89 47.22
N SER A 963 6.62 28.59 46.62
CA SER A 963 6.71 30.05 46.38
C SER A 963 6.71 30.90 47.66
N LYS A 964 6.18 30.38 48.77
CA LYS A 964 6.19 31.05 50.08
C LYS A 964 7.51 30.86 50.84
N SER A 965 8.36 29.91 50.44
CA SER A 965 9.65 29.64 51.09
C SER A 965 10.84 30.39 50.46
N SER A 966 10.65 31.04 49.30
CA SER A 966 11.72 31.69 48.52
C SER A 966 11.72 33.23 48.59
N THR A 967 10.96 33.85 49.49
CA THR A 967 11.10 35.27 49.85
C THR A 967 12.05 35.38 51.04
N PRO A 968 13.27 35.96 50.91
CA PRO A 968 14.06 36.30 52.07
C PRO A 968 13.42 37.49 52.77
N ASP A 969 13.14 37.32 54.07
CA ASP A 969 12.79 38.40 54.98
C ASP A 969 13.90 39.47 54.92
N GLU A 970 13.55 40.63 54.37
CA GLU A 970 14.30 41.85 54.49
C GLU A 970 14.03 42.40 55.90
N ASN A 971 14.91 42.09 56.86
CA ASN A 971 15.03 42.92 58.05
C ASN A 971 16.37 42.78 58.78
N ILE A 972 16.83 43.95 59.24
CA ILE A 972 17.89 44.24 60.23
C ILE A 972 19.27 44.57 59.64
N GLY A 973 19.63 45.86 59.74
CA GLY A 973 21.03 46.30 59.82
C GLY A 973 21.34 47.75 59.44
N GLN A 974 20.73 48.74 60.11
CA GLN A 974 21.25 50.11 60.12
C GLN A 974 22.68 50.14 60.72
N ALA A 975 23.61 50.85 60.09
CA ALA A 975 24.77 51.46 60.75
C ALA A 975 25.17 52.76 60.02
N PRO A 976 25.67 53.78 60.75
CA PRO A 976 25.71 55.17 60.29
C PRO A 976 27.02 55.56 59.58
N GLU A 977 26.95 56.66 58.80
CA GLU A 977 28.07 57.42 58.21
C GLU A 977 29.11 57.87 59.28
N PRO A 978 30.36 58.11 58.85
CA PRO A 978 30.72 59.45 58.34
C PRO A 978 31.22 59.51 56.89
#